data_AF-A0A3A4XHS3-F1
#
_entry.id   AF-A0A3A4XHS3-F1
#
_cell.length_a   1.000
_cell.length_b   1.000
_cell.length_c   1.000
_cell.angle_alpha   90.00
_cell.angle_beta   90.00
_cell.angle_gamma   90.00
#
_symmetry.space_group_name_H-M   'P 1'
#
loop_
_entity.id
_entity.type
_entity.pdbx_description
1 polymer ?
#
loop_
_entity_poly.entity_id
_entity_poly.type
_entity_poly.pdbx_seq_one_letter_code
_entity_poly.pdbx_strand_id
1 'polypeptide(L)'
;MKRPSAMSRTITAVAGAFLFFAFLAAWPAAARTNHKPGDRGFKNKALPIVFVHGFNGSAAQYETQALRWASNDYPKPVTGIDRSGADQNAQLDDFIDDIRDQTGDSRVYVVAHSAGTFIMAQYLNSSPERAARVAKYIGIDGLSTADCPGGVDENGDWNVPCMGIWARGNPDRMVGPDYNVQFAEQGHTQSVGSEESFIEQYKFFTGKEPKTTSILAEHPGRVKIAGRALNYPVNTGIEGATLQLWNVNRITGERKSPRPEAEVILDATGNFGPWRVDGRQRYEINVIRPSDEGPRQNHFYYEPFIRSNHLLRLNISPIGSALSEAIVANSGPHTGVSVVRQKEWWGSNEVDPTNVDVLSITTTTPEEVERAGNVVTPETAPYSASTIAMLIFDVGADGITHADALVSLGPFLSGIDVYMPAPQDPPNGKISFVHQQRGTCRLQVINTPNWSMEGNHYMTVTFRDWSQDMSDFDLPSKKHSKLPIVFVHGALGSAAQYETQALRWASNDYPKPVIAIDRTTSNSADLNPMLDDFFDAVMAETGDDQVYVLAHSLGVNLMNNYLNSSPERTARVASYFGFDSQSAGPVPDCPGGLDENGDWNVPCMGLYRKANNTNYLGPETLYLPDYGHTDIVTSAESFVEQYKFFTGKEPKTAMILPEPPWRVEIAGRTLNYPANTGIEGATLQLWKVNGATGERTSTVPEAEMILDATGDFGPWPVNGDRRYEINVIRPSDEGPRQNHFYYEPFVRSNYLLRLNISPIGSTLSNVITANAGPHTGVSVVRQKEWWGSNTFNQTNVDVLDISTTTPGGIEKAGNVVTPQTAPYTAFTIAMIMFDVDADGQTNTDALVNLGPFLSGIDVYMPAPQDPPNGTVTFAHQQRKMDQPQVIHTPNWPMEAFHFMTVNFREWAQDIDTWEKWKAAHHNPWRWQWPPKLARHKR
;
A
#
# COMPACT_ATOMS: atom_id res chain seq x y z
N MET A 1 -4.87 -1.62 -62.02
CA MET A 1 -5.05 -0.35 -62.76
C MET A 1 -5.44 0.74 -61.75
N LYS A 2 -4.75 1.88 -61.86
CA LYS A 2 -4.79 3.12 -61.07
C LYS A 2 -6.04 3.37 -60.20
N ARG A 3 -5.84 3.66 -58.90
CA ARG A 3 -6.71 4.51 -58.06
C ARG A 3 -5.87 5.68 -57.50
N PRO A 4 -6.42 6.89 -57.35
CA PRO A 4 -5.65 8.09 -57.08
C PRO A 4 -5.36 8.29 -55.59
N SER A 5 -4.23 8.92 -55.31
CA SER A 5 -3.72 9.35 -54.01
C SER A 5 -4.67 10.32 -53.30
N ALA A 6 -5.05 10.00 -52.06
CA ALA A 6 -5.74 10.91 -51.16
C ALA A 6 -4.74 11.94 -50.60
N MET A 7 -5.14 13.21 -50.66
CA MET A 7 -4.44 14.36 -50.12
C MET A 7 -4.25 14.23 -48.60
N SER A 8 -3.01 14.39 -48.15
CA SER A 8 -2.69 14.78 -46.77
C SER A 8 -3.34 16.14 -46.49
N ARG A 9 -4.38 16.16 -45.66
CA ARG A 9 -4.92 17.40 -45.09
C ARG A 9 -4.05 17.78 -43.90
N THR A 10 -3.15 18.72 -44.13
CA THR A 10 -2.40 19.41 -43.07
C THR A 10 -3.40 20.17 -42.20
N ILE A 11 -3.57 19.76 -40.94
CA ILE A 11 -4.35 20.50 -39.95
C ILE A 11 -3.67 21.86 -39.76
N THR A 12 -4.32 22.91 -40.25
CA THR A 12 -3.84 24.28 -40.09
C THR A 12 -4.27 24.76 -38.71
N ALA A 13 -3.30 25.04 -37.84
CA ALA A 13 -3.54 25.59 -36.51
C ALA A 13 -4.33 26.91 -36.63
N VAL A 14 -5.57 26.92 -36.14
CA VAL A 14 -6.36 28.14 -36.00
C VAL A 14 -5.95 28.79 -34.67
N ALA A 15 -5.08 29.79 -34.76
CA ALA A 15 -4.79 30.70 -33.66
C ALA A 15 -6.04 31.54 -33.38
N GLY A 16 -6.88 31.09 -32.45
CA GLY A 16 -7.90 31.95 -31.82
C GLY A 16 -7.18 33.04 -31.04
N ALA A 17 -7.49 34.31 -31.35
CA ALA A 17 -6.89 35.47 -30.71
C ALA A 17 -7.21 35.50 -29.21
N PHE A 18 -6.29 34.98 -28.40
CA PHE A 18 -6.27 35.16 -26.95
C PHE A 18 -5.66 36.53 -26.64
N LEU A 19 -6.50 37.48 -26.26
CA LEU A 19 -6.08 38.78 -25.74
C LEU A 19 -5.33 38.57 -24.41
N PHE A 20 -4.00 38.51 -24.49
CA PHE A 20 -3.12 38.71 -23.35
C PHE A 20 -3.32 40.14 -22.82
N PHE A 21 -4.00 40.29 -21.68
CA PHE A 21 -3.94 41.53 -20.93
C PHE A 21 -2.58 41.63 -20.23
N ALA A 22 -1.60 42.21 -20.93
CA ALA A 22 -0.38 42.68 -20.31
C ALA A 22 -0.67 43.97 -19.53
N PHE A 23 -1.05 43.85 -18.25
CA PHE A 23 -1.08 45.00 -17.34
C PHE A 23 0.30 45.19 -16.71
N LEU A 24 1.14 46.01 -17.36
CA LEU A 24 2.32 46.63 -16.75
C LEU A 24 1.86 47.87 -15.98
N ALA A 25 1.50 47.69 -14.71
CA ALA A 25 1.39 48.82 -13.77
C ALA A 25 2.72 48.94 -13.02
N ALA A 26 3.57 49.88 -13.45
CA ALA A 26 4.73 50.28 -12.69
C ALA A 26 4.28 51.13 -11.50
N TRP A 27 4.46 50.63 -10.28
CA TRP A 27 4.32 51.43 -9.06
C TRP A 27 5.69 51.84 -8.52
N PRO A 28 5.86 53.10 -8.08
CA PRO A 28 7.14 53.58 -7.58
C PRO A 28 7.43 52.99 -6.20
N ALA A 29 8.68 52.58 -5.99
CA ALA A 29 9.17 52.08 -4.71
C ALA A 29 9.13 53.21 -3.65
N ALA A 30 8.25 53.08 -2.65
CA ALA A 30 8.30 53.90 -1.44
C ALA A 30 9.23 53.26 -0.39
N ALA A 31 9.95 54.11 0.34
CA ALA A 31 10.98 53.72 1.30
C ALA A 31 10.41 52.97 2.52
N ARG A 32 11.12 51.89 2.88
CA ARG A 32 10.78 50.93 3.95
C ARG A 32 10.99 51.51 5.35
N THR A 33 10.03 51.30 6.24
CA THR A 33 10.27 51.28 7.69
C THR A 33 10.16 49.84 8.18
N ASN A 34 11.19 49.35 8.86
CA ASN A 34 11.22 47.99 9.43
C ASN A 34 10.20 47.87 10.57
N HIS A 35 9.04 47.29 10.30
CA HIS A 35 8.18 46.77 11.36
C HIS A 35 8.59 45.32 11.67
N LYS A 36 8.99 45.05 12.92
CA LYS A 36 9.10 43.68 13.43
C LYS A 36 7.68 43.09 13.51
N PRO A 37 7.46 41.79 13.21
CA PRO A 37 6.17 41.16 13.40
C PRO A 37 5.85 41.16 14.90
N GLY A 38 4.98 42.09 15.32
CA GLY A 38 4.36 42.03 16.62
C GLY A 38 3.38 40.87 16.64
N ASP A 39 3.41 40.09 17.71
CA ASP A 39 2.43 39.06 18.05
C ASP A 39 1.05 39.72 18.27
N ARG A 40 0.41 40.17 17.18
CA ARG A 40 -0.86 40.88 17.23
C ARG A 40 -1.98 39.86 17.15
N GLY A 41 -2.46 39.49 18.34
CA GLY A 41 -3.60 38.60 18.53
C GLY A 41 -4.88 39.12 17.86
N PHE A 42 -5.03 38.86 16.57
CA PHE A 42 -6.35 38.87 15.94
C PHE A 42 -7.18 37.79 16.64
N LYS A 43 -8.33 38.18 17.22
CA LYS A 43 -9.34 37.19 17.63
C LYS A 43 -9.83 36.48 16.38
N ASN A 44 -9.23 35.34 16.05
CA ASN A 44 -9.55 34.56 14.86
C ASN A 44 -10.91 33.87 15.02
N LYS A 45 -11.98 34.62 14.72
CA LYS A 45 -13.33 34.08 14.57
C LYS A 45 -13.36 33.22 13.31
N ALA A 46 -13.93 32.02 13.37
CA ALA A 46 -14.20 31.25 12.17
C ALA A 46 -15.20 31.99 11.26
N LEU A 47 -14.83 32.19 10.00
CA LEU A 47 -15.61 32.87 8.96
C LEU A 47 -15.74 31.97 7.72
N PRO A 48 -16.75 32.19 6.85
CA PRO A 48 -16.82 31.48 5.57
C PRO A 48 -15.56 31.71 4.74
N ILE A 49 -15.08 30.68 4.04
CA ILE A 49 -13.90 30.75 3.16
C ILE A 49 -14.37 30.72 1.71
N VAL A 50 -13.96 31.73 0.93
CA VAL A 50 -14.27 31.91 -0.49
C VAL A 50 -13.02 31.73 -1.33
N PHE A 51 -13.05 30.77 -2.25
CA PHE A 51 -12.00 30.55 -3.23
C PHE A 51 -12.29 31.25 -4.56
N VAL A 52 -11.28 31.93 -5.10
CA VAL A 52 -11.33 32.63 -6.40
C VAL A 52 -10.28 32.04 -7.35
N HIS A 53 -10.76 31.28 -8.33
CA HIS A 53 -9.92 30.50 -9.25
C HIS A 53 -9.16 31.36 -10.28
N GLY A 54 -8.15 30.75 -10.90
CA GLY A 54 -7.30 31.34 -11.94
C GLY A 54 -7.88 31.27 -13.36
N PHE A 55 -7.03 31.55 -14.35
CA PHE A 55 -7.38 31.44 -15.77
C PHE A 55 -7.70 29.98 -16.14
N ASN A 56 -8.77 29.74 -16.89
CA ASN A 56 -9.32 28.40 -17.21
C ASN A 56 -9.58 27.50 -15.99
N GLY A 57 -9.66 28.07 -14.78
CA GLY A 57 -9.94 27.34 -13.56
C GLY A 57 -11.43 27.28 -13.23
N SER A 58 -11.73 26.59 -12.13
CA SER A 58 -13.03 26.58 -11.46
C SER A 58 -12.81 26.32 -9.96
N ALA A 59 -13.87 26.28 -9.17
CA ALA A 59 -13.77 25.95 -7.75
C ALA A 59 -13.21 24.53 -7.48
N ALA A 60 -13.13 23.66 -8.49
CA ALA A 60 -12.53 22.33 -8.39
C ALA A 60 -11.09 22.37 -7.87
N GLN A 61 -10.32 23.43 -8.17
CA GLN A 61 -8.94 23.59 -7.69
C GLN A 61 -8.83 23.65 -6.16
N TYR A 62 -9.93 23.94 -5.46
CA TYR A 62 -9.99 24.06 -4.01
C TYR A 62 -10.81 22.96 -3.33
N GLU A 63 -11.27 21.97 -4.10
CA GLU A 63 -12.04 20.83 -3.64
C GLU A 63 -11.32 20.09 -2.50
N THR A 64 -10.06 19.70 -2.73
CA THR A 64 -9.24 18.99 -1.73
C THR A 64 -9.06 19.79 -0.44
N GLN A 65 -8.90 21.12 -0.53
CA GLN A 65 -8.79 21.95 0.66
C GLN A 65 -10.11 22.04 1.43
N ALA A 66 -11.25 22.13 0.74
CA ALA A 66 -12.56 22.07 1.40
C ALA A 66 -12.75 20.74 2.16
N LEU A 67 -12.29 19.62 1.59
CA LEU A 67 -12.31 18.31 2.26
C LEU A 67 -11.40 18.27 3.50
N ARG A 68 -10.23 18.93 3.47
CA ARG A 68 -9.35 19.07 4.65
C ARG A 68 -9.94 19.97 5.72
N TRP A 69 -10.55 21.10 5.35
CA TRP A 69 -11.28 21.95 6.31
C TRP A 69 -12.40 21.19 7.00
N ALA A 70 -13.17 20.39 6.26
CA ALA A 70 -14.19 19.50 6.82
C ALA A 70 -13.59 18.44 7.76
N SER A 71 -12.41 17.88 7.43
CA SER A 71 -11.67 16.95 8.32
C SER A 71 -11.28 17.53 9.66
N ASN A 72 -11.18 18.86 9.73
CA ASN A 72 -10.77 19.60 10.91
C ASN A 72 -11.95 20.23 11.65
N ASP A 73 -13.17 19.77 11.37
CA ASP A 73 -14.42 20.25 11.96
C ASP A 73 -14.63 21.75 11.76
N TYR A 74 -14.19 22.31 10.62
CA TYR A 74 -14.32 23.75 10.38
C TYR A 74 -15.81 24.14 10.34
N PRO A 75 -16.26 25.09 11.17
CA PRO A 75 -17.68 25.27 11.45
C PRO A 75 -18.41 26.18 10.44
N LYS A 76 -17.73 26.63 9.38
CA LYS A 76 -18.26 27.58 8.40
C LYS A 76 -18.11 27.02 6.98
N PRO A 77 -18.94 27.47 6.02
CA PRO A 77 -18.83 27.04 4.63
C PRO A 77 -17.46 27.33 4.03
N VAL A 78 -16.96 26.37 3.24
CA VAL A 78 -15.80 26.53 2.37
C VAL A 78 -16.30 26.32 0.95
N THR A 79 -16.24 27.38 0.13
CA THR A 79 -16.84 27.40 -1.21
C THR A 79 -15.96 28.16 -2.19
N GLY A 80 -16.31 28.12 -3.48
CA GLY A 80 -15.60 28.86 -4.53
C GLY A 80 -16.57 29.38 -5.59
N ILE A 81 -16.22 30.53 -6.16
CA ILE A 81 -16.99 31.18 -7.21
C ILE A 81 -16.49 30.74 -8.58
N ASP A 82 -17.35 30.16 -9.43
CA ASP A 82 -17.03 29.93 -10.84
C ASP A 82 -17.52 31.11 -11.66
N ARG A 83 -16.58 31.99 -12.00
CA ARG A 83 -16.86 33.31 -12.59
C ARG A 83 -17.22 33.16 -14.06
N SER A 84 -18.30 33.82 -14.51
CA SER A 84 -18.79 33.74 -15.88
C SER A 84 -19.28 35.12 -16.36
N GLY A 85 -18.46 35.87 -17.11
CA GLY A 85 -18.87 37.18 -17.65
C GLY A 85 -17.81 38.28 -17.59
N ALA A 86 -18.19 39.49 -18.01
CA ALA A 86 -17.28 40.64 -18.13
C ALA A 86 -17.13 41.46 -16.83
N ASP A 87 -18.21 41.65 -16.06
CA ASP A 87 -18.16 42.40 -14.79
C ASP A 87 -17.89 41.46 -13.61
N GLN A 88 -16.60 41.29 -13.33
CA GLN A 88 -16.11 40.39 -12.28
C GLN A 88 -16.40 40.92 -10.87
N ASN A 89 -16.46 42.23 -10.68
CA ASN A 89 -16.65 42.82 -9.34
C ASN A 89 -18.09 42.68 -8.87
N ALA A 90 -19.07 42.91 -9.75
CA ALA A 90 -20.48 42.70 -9.42
C ALA A 90 -20.76 41.23 -9.04
N GLN A 91 -20.19 40.27 -9.77
CA GLN A 91 -20.34 38.85 -9.44
C GLN A 91 -19.73 38.49 -8.08
N LEU A 92 -18.58 39.08 -7.74
CA LEU A 92 -17.98 38.89 -6.42
C LEU A 92 -18.82 39.53 -5.32
N ASP A 93 -19.40 40.71 -5.55
CA ASP A 93 -20.31 41.36 -4.61
C ASP A 93 -21.51 40.47 -4.33
N ASP A 94 -22.23 40.03 -5.37
CA ASP A 94 -23.42 39.18 -5.25
C ASP A 94 -23.11 37.86 -4.54
N PHE A 95 -21.99 37.22 -4.89
CA PHE A 95 -21.59 35.94 -4.29
C PHE A 95 -21.18 36.08 -2.82
N ILE A 96 -20.41 37.12 -2.49
CA ILE A 96 -20.00 37.38 -1.10
C ILE A 96 -21.22 37.77 -0.26
N ASP A 97 -22.14 38.57 -0.79
CA ASP A 97 -23.35 38.99 -0.10
C ASP A 97 -24.29 37.80 0.16
N ASP A 98 -24.48 36.90 -0.81
CA ASP A 98 -25.24 35.65 -0.63
C ASP A 98 -24.67 34.79 0.51
N ILE A 99 -23.34 34.61 0.56
CA ILE A 99 -22.70 33.85 1.64
C ILE A 99 -22.89 34.54 3.00
N ARG A 100 -22.76 35.87 3.06
CA ARG A 100 -22.94 36.65 4.29
C ARG A 100 -24.38 36.55 4.78
N ASP A 101 -25.35 36.61 3.87
CA ASP A 101 -26.77 36.47 4.17
C ASP A 101 -27.11 35.07 4.68
N GLN A 102 -26.56 34.02 4.05
CA GLN A 102 -26.76 32.62 4.47
C GLN A 102 -26.14 32.30 5.84
N THR A 103 -25.01 32.93 6.17
CA THR A 103 -24.22 32.58 7.36
C THR A 103 -24.41 33.54 8.53
N GLY A 104 -24.98 34.73 8.26
CA GLY A 104 -25.07 35.84 9.20
C GLY A 104 -23.72 36.48 9.55
N ASP A 105 -22.64 36.10 8.86
CA ASP A 105 -21.31 36.69 9.09
C ASP A 105 -21.16 37.98 8.28
N SER A 106 -20.60 39.02 8.91
CA SER A 106 -20.39 40.30 8.23
C SER A 106 -19.21 40.29 7.25
N ARG A 107 -18.32 39.29 7.34
CA ARG A 107 -17.08 39.19 6.55
C ARG A 107 -16.77 37.75 6.17
N VAL A 108 -15.93 37.58 5.15
CA VAL A 108 -15.40 36.28 4.70
C VAL A 108 -13.86 36.24 4.74
N TYR A 109 -13.29 35.05 4.72
CA TYR A 109 -11.90 34.83 4.32
C TYR A 109 -11.83 34.53 2.82
N VAL A 110 -10.78 35.02 2.16
CA VAL A 110 -10.60 34.81 0.73
C VAL A 110 -9.27 34.12 0.44
N VAL A 111 -9.31 33.11 -0.42
CA VAL A 111 -8.13 32.50 -1.05
C VAL A 111 -8.26 32.69 -2.56
N ALA A 112 -7.22 33.19 -3.21
CA ALA A 112 -7.22 33.36 -4.67
C ALA A 112 -5.97 32.73 -5.29
N HIS A 113 -6.12 32.10 -6.45
CA HIS A 113 -5.03 31.43 -7.16
C HIS A 113 -4.78 32.06 -8.53
N SER A 114 -3.50 32.21 -8.91
CA SER A 114 -3.09 32.61 -10.26
C SER A 114 -3.80 33.92 -10.70
N ALA A 115 -4.45 33.97 -11.87
CA ALA A 115 -5.23 35.13 -12.32
C ALA A 115 -6.28 35.64 -11.31
N GLY A 116 -6.82 34.75 -10.46
CA GLY A 116 -7.76 35.11 -9.39
C GLY A 116 -7.17 36.08 -8.37
N THR A 117 -5.85 36.05 -8.17
CA THR A 117 -5.16 37.00 -7.27
C THR A 117 -5.18 38.44 -7.81
N PHE A 118 -5.06 38.62 -9.12
CA PHE A 118 -5.17 39.93 -9.77
C PHE A 118 -6.59 40.48 -9.64
N ILE A 119 -7.58 39.61 -9.83
CA ILE A 119 -8.99 39.96 -9.68
C ILE A 119 -9.30 40.36 -8.25
N MET A 120 -8.85 39.59 -7.25
CA MET A 120 -9.09 39.95 -5.86
C MET A 120 -8.33 41.20 -5.44
N ALA A 121 -7.11 41.43 -5.94
CA ALA A 121 -6.41 42.67 -5.67
C ALA A 121 -7.15 43.88 -6.26
N GLN A 122 -7.67 43.77 -7.48
CA GLN A 122 -8.51 44.81 -8.08
C GLN A 122 -9.80 45.03 -7.29
N TYR A 123 -10.48 43.95 -6.90
CA TYR A 123 -11.71 44.01 -6.09
C TYR A 123 -11.48 44.72 -4.76
N LEU A 124 -10.47 44.29 -4.00
CA LEU A 124 -10.13 44.84 -2.68
C LEU A 124 -9.68 46.30 -2.75
N ASN A 125 -8.97 46.69 -3.81
CA ASN A 125 -8.52 48.08 -4.01
C ASN A 125 -9.59 48.98 -4.63
N SER A 126 -10.72 48.44 -5.09
CA SER A 126 -11.73 49.23 -5.80
C SER A 126 -12.58 50.12 -4.89
N SER A 127 -12.82 49.71 -3.64
CA SER A 127 -13.49 50.55 -2.65
C SER A 127 -13.28 50.06 -1.20
N PRO A 128 -13.29 50.95 -0.20
CA PRO A 128 -13.24 50.56 1.21
C PRO A 128 -14.39 49.63 1.62
N GLU A 129 -15.58 49.80 1.03
CA GLU A 129 -16.76 48.98 1.32
C GLU A 129 -16.57 47.51 0.91
N ARG A 130 -15.86 47.27 -0.21
CA ARG A 130 -15.51 45.92 -0.66
C ARG A 130 -14.40 45.32 0.19
N ALA A 131 -13.36 46.09 0.51
CA ALA A 131 -12.31 45.66 1.43
C ALA A 131 -12.87 45.27 2.81
N ALA A 132 -13.83 46.03 3.34
CA ALA A 132 -14.46 45.77 4.63
C ALA A 132 -15.22 44.44 4.70
N ARG A 133 -15.57 43.82 3.56
CA ARG A 133 -16.22 42.50 3.49
C ARG A 133 -15.23 41.34 3.67
N VAL A 134 -13.93 41.59 3.57
CA VAL A 134 -12.89 40.54 3.64
C VAL A 134 -12.07 40.72 4.90
N ALA A 135 -11.98 39.67 5.71
CA ALA A 135 -11.26 39.71 6.97
C ALA A 135 -9.76 39.40 6.82
N LYS A 136 -9.41 38.47 5.92
CA LYS A 136 -8.04 38.06 5.58
C LYS A 136 -8.00 37.53 4.15
N TYR A 137 -6.86 37.71 3.49
CA TYR A 137 -6.65 37.34 2.09
C TYR A 137 -5.41 36.45 1.91
N ILE A 138 -5.52 35.37 1.14
CA ILE A 138 -4.37 34.55 0.73
C ILE A 138 -4.26 34.60 -0.80
N GLY A 139 -3.09 35.00 -1.30
CA GLY A 139 -2.74 34.91 -2.71
C GLY A 139 -1.82 33.72 -2.96
N ILE A 140 -2.23 32.80 -3.84
CA ILE A 140 -1.46 31.60 -4.21
C ILE A 140 -0.93 31.76 -5.63
N ASP A 141 0.39 31.74 -5.75
CA ASP A 141 1.18 31.68 -6.99
C ASP A 141 0.73 32.64 -8.12
N GLY A 142 0.32 33.86 -7.77
CA GLY A 142 -0.21 34.86 -8.70
C GLY A 142 0.46 36.25 -8.60
N LEU A 143 -0.34 37.30 -8.43
CA LEU A 143 0.11 38.69 -8.29
C LEU A 143 1.12 38.81 -7.14
N SER A 144 2.31 39.32 -7.44
CA SER A 144 3.30 39.73 -6.45
C SER A 144 3.22 41.25 -6.22
N THR A 145 3.11 41.67 -4.97
CA THR A 145 3.00 43.08 -4.56
C THR A 145 3.60 43.27 -3.16
N ALA A 146 4.28 44.40 -2.92
CA ALA A 146 4.88 44.70 -1.62
C ALA A 146 3.82 44.98 -0.53
N ASP A 147 2.62 45.40 -0.93
CA ASP A 147 1.54 45.82 -0.04
C ASP A 147 0.38 44.83 -0.05
N CYS A 148 -0.33 44.70 1.08
CA CYS A 148 -1.58 43.94 1.11
C CYS A 148 -2.69 44.70 0.36
N PRO A 149 -3.45 44.06 -0.55
CA PRO A 149 -4.60 44.67 -1.20
C PRO A 149 -5.67 45.10 -0.18
N GLY A 150 -6.37 46.21 -0.46
CA GLY A 150 -7.35 46.83 0.45
C GLY A 150 -6.80 48.02 1.25
N GLY A 151 -5.51 48.32 1.12
CA GLY A 151 -4.86 49.46 1.76
C GLY A 151 -4.77 49.34 3.29
N VAL A 152 -4.42 50.46 3.92
CA VAL A 152 -4.28 50.57 5.38
C VAL A 152 -5.40 51.42 5.99
N ASP A 153 -5.65 51.21 7.27
CA ASP A 153 -6.51 52.07 8.09
C ASP A 153 -5.78 53.37 8.48
N GLU A 154 -6.44 54.21 9.29
CA GLU A 154 -5.89 55.48 9.78
C GLU A 154 -4.63 55.32 10.66
N ASN A 155 -4.38 54.12 11.19
CA ASN A 155 -3.22 53.79 12.02
C ASN A 155 -2.07 53.20 11.20
N GLY A 156 -2.26 52.99 9.90
CA GLY A 156 -1.29 52.34 9.02
C GLY A 156 -1.34 50.80 9.09
N ASP A 157 -2.37 50.22 9.71
CA ASP A 157 -2.57 48.78 9.77
C ASP A 157 -3.36 48.29 8.55
N TRP A 158 -3.02 47.12 8.01
CA TRP A 158 -3.71 46.58 6.83
C TRP A 158 -5.20 46.36 7.10
N ASN A 159 -6.07 46.96 6.28
CA ASN A 159 -7.52 46.73 6.33
C ASN A 159 -7.85 45.25 6.10
N VAL A 160 -7.07 44.61 5.22
CA VAL A 160 -7.15 43.17 4.92
C VAL A 160 -5.75 42.57 5.04
N PRO A 161 -5.39 42.00 6.20
CA PRO A 161 -4.13 41.27 6.35
C PRO A 161 -4.01 40.16 5.31
N CYS A 162 -2.81 39.99 4.75
CA CYS A 162 -2.58 39.09 3.63
C CYS A 162 -1.44 38.09 3.85
N MET A 163 -1.47 36.99 3.11
CA MET A 163 -0.40 35.99 3.04
C MET A 163 -0.17 35.51 1.60
N GLY A 164 1.11 35.31 1.25
CA GLY A 164 1.53 34.70 -0.02
C GLY A 164 1.96 33.26 0.13
N ILE A 165 1.50 32.42 -0.80
CA ILE A 165 2.00 31.05 -0.99
C ILE A 165 2.57 30.95 -2.41
N TRP A 166 3.84 30.57 -2.52
CA TRP A 166 4.58 30.55 -3.79
C TRP A 166 5.04 29.14 -4.14
N ALA A 167 4.82 28.73 -5.38
CA ALA A 167 5.31 27.45 -5.91
C ALA A 167 6.77 27.60 -6.41
N ARG A 168 7.20 26.70 -7.30
CA ARG A 168 8.44 26.87 -8.07
C ARG A 168 8.50 28.23 -8.78
N GLY A 169 9.68 28.83 -8.84
CA GLY A 169 9.92 30.11 -9.51
C GLY A 169 10.68 31.10 -8.64
N ASN A 170 10.49 32.41 -8.91
CA ASN A 170 11.21 33.47 -8.23
C ASN A 170 10.91 33.50 -6.71
N PRO A 171 11.91 33.29 -5.83
CA PRO A 171 11.74 33.31 -4.38
C PRO A 171 11.45 34.70 -3.79
N ASP A 172 11.70 35.77 -4.54
CA ASP A 172 11.46 37.15 -4.08
C ASP A 172 9.98 37.58 -4.20
N ARG A 173 9.12 36.71 -4.73
CA ARG A 173 7.68 36.99 -4.84
C ARG A 173 7.07 37.12 -3.45
N MET A 174 6.20 38.09 -3.30
CA MET A 174 5.52 38.39 -2.04
C MET A 174 4.15 39.02 -2.27
N VAL A 175 3.24 38.88 -1.31
CA VAL A 175 2.03 39.70 -1.19
C VAL A 175 1.96 40.22 0.23
N GLY A 176 2.17 41.53 0.36
CA GLY A 176 2.45 42.13 1.66
C GLY A 176 3.80 41.70 2.24
N PRO A 177 4.29 42.39 3.27
CA PRO A 177 5.61 42.11 3.85
C PRO A 177 5.60 41.00 4.91
N ASP A 178 4.45 40.66 5.47
CA ASP A 178 4.39 39.99 6.79
C ASP A 178 4.42 38.46 6.72
N TYR A 179 3.68 37.84 5.78
CA TYR A 179 3.49 36.39 5.74
C TYR A 179 3.66 35.85 4.32
N ASN A 180 4.82 35.27 4.02
CA ASN A 180 5.08 34.65 2.73
C ASN A 180 5.83 33.33 2.91
N VAL A 181 5.34 32.27 2.25
CA VAL A 181 5.94 30.93 2.27
C VAL A 181 6.17 30.45 0.84
N GLN A 182 7.23 29.66 0.63
CA GLN A 182 7.57 29.10 -0.67
C GLN A 182 7.76 27.58 -0.59
N PHE A 183 7.16 26.88 -1.56
CA PHE A 183 7.29 25.44 -1.80
C PHE A 183 7.87 25.23 -3.20
N ALA A 184 9.19 25.37 -3.32
CA ALA A 184 9.90 25.45 -4.60
C ALA A 184 9.83 24.16 -5.43
N GLU A 185 9.50 23.04 -4.80
CA GLU A 185 9.32 21.72 -5.40
C GLU A 185 7.91 21.49 -5.96
N GLN A 186 6.96 22.41 -5.73
CA GLN A 186 5.56 22.26 -6.13
C GLN A 186 5.28 22.92 -7.49
N GLY A 187 4.35 22.33 -8.25
CA GLY A 187 3.76 22.92 -9.44
C GLY A 187 2.78 24.06 -9.13
N HIS A 188 2.36 24.77 -10.18
CA HIS A 188 1.46 25.93 -10.10
C HIS A 188 0.15 25.59 -9.37
N THR A 189 -0.58 24.62 -9.87
CA THR A 189 -1.86 24.11 -9.35
C THR A 189 -1.66 23.26 -8.09
N GLN A 190 -0.59 22.44 -8.04
CA GLN A 190 -0.25 21.67 -6.84
C GLN A 190 -0.18 22.54 -5.58
N SER A 191 0.33 23.77 -5.69
CA SER A 191 0.46 24.70 -4.56
C SER A 191 -0.89 25.13 -3.94
N VAL A 192 -2.00 24.96 -4.67
CA VAL A 192 -3.35 25.23 -4.15
C VAL A 192 -3.83 24.10 -3.26
N GLY A 193 -3.63 22.86 -3.70
CA GLY A 193 -4.20 21.63 -3.12
C GLY A 193 -3.23 20.83 -2.23
N SER A 194 -2.00 21.27 -2.01
CA SER A 194 -1.00 20.55 -1.20
C SER A 194 -1.29 20.57 0.30
N GLU A 195 -0.73 19.60 1.02
CA GLU A 195 -0.84 19.51 2.49
C GLU A 195 -0.08 20.66 3.15
N GLU A 196 1.07 21.02 2.61
CA GLU A 196 1.91 22.12 3.08
C GLU A 196 1.17 23.46 2.95
N SER A 197 0.52 23.68 1.80
CA SER A 197 -0.33 24.86 1.59
C SER A 197 -1.50 24.89 2.58
N PHE A 198 -2.14 23.74 2.86
CA PHE A 198 -3.24 23.67 3.83
C PHE A 198 -2.79 24.08 5.24
N ILE A 199 -1.62 23.63 5.69
CA ILE A 199 -1.08 23.96 7.01
C ILE A 199 -0.95 25.48 7.17
N GLU A 200 -0.36 26.13 6.17
CA GLU A 200 -0.11 27.58 6.22
C GLU A 200 -1.41 28.38 6.10
N GLN A 201 -2.34 27.97 5.23
CA GLN A 201 -3.68 28.57 5.17
C GLN A 201 -4.42 28.44 6.51
N TYR A 202 -4.37 27.27 7.13
CA TYR A 202 -5.03 26.99 8.40
C TYR A 202 -4.43 27.83 9.54
N LYS A 203 -3.10 27.91 9.63
CA LYS A 203 -2.38 28.76 10.59
C LYS A 203 -2.73 30.22 10.41
N PHE A 204 -2.70 30.73 9.18
CA PHE A 204 -2.98 32.13 8.91
C PHE A 204 -4.40 32.54 9.28
N PHE A 205 -5.41 31.73 8.91
CA PHE A 205 -6.79 32.05 9.22
C PHE A 205 -7.14 31.83 10.70
N THR A 206 -6.72 30.71 11.30
CA THR A 206 -7.17 30.29 12.64
C THR A 206 -6.19 30.64 13.77
N GLY A 207 -4.92 30.85 13.47
CA GLY A 207 -3.84 31.04 14.45
C GLY A 207 -3.40 29.76 15.15
N LYS A 208 -3.80 28.59 14.63
CA LYS A 208 -3.47 27.26 15.18
C LYS A 208 -2.98 26.34 14.06
N GLU A 209 -2.34 25.23 14.41
CA GLU A 209 -2.08 24.16 13.44
C GLU A 209 -3.36 23.32 13.22
N PRO A 210 -3.56 22.74 12.03
CA PRO A 210 -4.66 21.81 11.80
C PRO A 210 -4.46 20.54 12.64
N LYS A 211 -5.57 19.90 13.05
CA LYS A 211 -5.54 18.59 13.70
C LYS A 211 -5.00 17.50 12.77
N THR A 212 -5.29 17.63 11.48
CA THR A 212 -4.85 16.70 10.44
C THR A 212 -4.77 17.37 9.08
N THR A 213 -3.83 16.96 8.24
CA THR A 213 -3.80 17.28 6.80
C THR A 213 -4.49 16.20 5.97
N SER A 214 -4.82 15.05 6.57
CA SER A 214 -5.48 13.95 5.88
C SER A 214 -6.97 14.18 5.72
N ILE A 215 -7.51 13.78 4.57
CA ILE A 215 -8.96 13.74 4.35
C ILE A 215 -9.55 12.51 5.04
N LEU A 216 -10.16 12.72 6.21
CA LEU A 216 -10.84 11.66 6.98
C LEU A 216 -12.12 11.15 6.31
N ALA A 217 -12.42 9.86 6.38
CA ALA A 217 -13.70 9.36 5.88
C ALA A 217 -14.87 9.77 6.79
N GLU A 218 -16.05 10.01 6.21
CA GLU A 218 -17.32 10.04 6.94
C GLU A 218 -17.92 8.63 7.01
N HIS A 219 -18.94 8.43 7.84
CA HIS A 219 -19.70 7.19 7.77
C HIS A 219 -20.27 7.00 6.34
N PRO A 220 -20.06 5.85 5.67
CA PRO A 220 -20.36 5.70 4.25
C PRO A 220 -21.80 6.08 3.84
N GLY A 221 -22.81 5.71 4.64
CA GLY A 221 -24.21 6.10 4.41
C GLY A 221 -24.58 7.56 4.70
N ARG A 222 -23.61 8.41 5.08
CA ARG A 222 -23.82 9.84 5.36
C ARG A 222 -23.23 10.76 4.30
N VAL A 223 -22.44 10.21 3.37
CA VAL A 223 -21.77 10.98 2.34
C VAL A 223 -22.79 11.64 1.42
N LYS A 224 -22.59 12.93 1.15
CA LYS A 224 -23.37 13.68 0.19
C LYS A 224 -22.49 14.32 -0.87
N ILE A 225 -22.89 14.23 -2.13
CA ILE A 225 -22.22 14.92 -3.24
C ILE A 225 -23.09 16.03 -3.81
N ALA A 226 -22.50 17.19 -4.07
CA ALA A 226 -23.12 18.32 -4.76
C ALA A 226 -22.06 19.03 -5.61
N GLY A 227 -22.51 19.78 -6.61
CA GLY A 227 -21.58 20.48 -7.50
C GLY A 227 -22.28 21.22 -8.62
N ARG A 228 -21.51 21.49 -9.68
CA ARG A 228 -21.99 22.18 -10.88
C ARG A 228 -21.58 21.46 -12.16
N ALA A 229 -22.46 21.40 -13.15
CA ALA A 229 -22.09 21.05 -14.52
C ALA A 229 -21.92 22.33 -15.35
N LEU A 230 -20.73 22.52 -15.92
CA LEU A 230 -20.29 23.80 -16.46
C LEU A 230 -19.71 23.68 -17.86
N ASN A 231 -19.99 24.70 -18.67
CA ASN A 231 -19.33 24.94 -19.95
C ASN A 231 -17.90 25.45 -19.73
N TYR A 232 -16.90 24.62 -19.96
CA TYR A 232 -15.49 24.99 -19.87
C TYR A 232 -15.03 25.79 -21.11
N PRO A 233 -14.21 26.85 -20.97
CA PRO A 233 -13.67 27.42 -19.72
C PRO A 233 -14.51 28.58 -19.14
N VAL A 234 -15.66 28.91 -19.75
CA VAL A 234 -16.44 30.11 -19.42
C VAL A 234 -17.31 29.97 -18.17
N ASN A 235 -17.43 28.76 -17.62
CA ASN A 235 -18.11 28.42 -16.37
C ASN A 235 -19.61 28.79 -16.32
N THR A 236 -20.30 28.81 -17.47
CA THR A 236 -21.77 28.93 -17.50
C THR A 236 -22.43 27.57 -17.28
N GLY A 237 -23.60 27.54 -16.63
CA GLY A 237 -24.35 26.30 -16.41
C GLY A 237 -24.84 25.66 -17.72
N ILE A 238 -25.01 24.34 -17.71
CA ILE A 238 -25.51 23.57 -18.86
C ILE A 238 -27.03 23.36 -18.71
N GLU A 239 -27.80 24.42 -18.93
CA GLU A 239 -29.26 24.41 -18.79
C GLU A 239 -29.93 23.38 -19.72
N GLY A 240 -30.96 22.70 -19.21
CA GLY A 240 -31.77 21.74 -19.97
C GLY A 240 -31.12 20.37 -20.17
N ALA A 241 -29.88 20.16 -19.71
CA ALA A 241 -29.26 18.85 -19.71
C ALA A 241 -29.81 17.96 -18.58
N THR A 242 -29.95 16.67 -18.85
CA THR A 242 -30.32 15.67 -17.84
C THR A 242 -29.06 15.13 -17.19
N LEU A 243 -28.96 15.23 -15.87
CA LEU A 243 -27.88 14.68 -15.07
C LEU A 243 -28.35 13.44 -14.34
N GLN A 244 -27.62 12.33 -14.51
CA GLN A 244 -27.92 11.06 -13.86
C GLN A 244 -26.76 10.58 -12.99
N LEU A 245 -27.08 9.97 -11.85
CA LEU A 245 -26.15 9.29 -10.97
C LEU A 245 -26.38 7.78 -11.06
N TRP A 246 -25.34 7.00 -11.32
CA TRP A 246 -25.42 5.55 -11.43
C TRP A 246 -24.43 4.89 -10.48
N ASN A 247 -24.89 3.90 -9.72
CA ASN A 247 -24.00 3.01 -8.96
C ASN A 247 -23.38 1.98 -9.91
N VAL A 248 -22.05 1.88 -9.91
CA VAL A 248 -21.31 1.04 -10.86
C VAL A 248 -20.46 -0.02 -10.17
N ASN A 249 -20.18 -1.09 -10.91
CA ASN A 249 -19.28 -2.15 -10.49
C ASN A 249 -17.83 -1.62 -10.44
N ARG A 250 -17.11 -1.83 -9.34
CA ARG A 250 -15.74 -1.33 -9.17
C ARG A 250 -14.71 -1.96 -10.12
N ILE A 251 -14.98 -3.17 -10.62
CA ILE A 251 -14.08 -3.95 -11.47
C ILE A 251 -14.32 -3.66 -12.95
N THR A 252 -15.58 -3.49 -13.36
CA THR A 252 -15.96 -3.34 -14.76
C THR A 252 -16.40 -1.92 -15.14
N GLY A 253 -16.83 -1.11 -14.17
CA GLY A 253 -17.44 0.20 -14.41
C GLY A 253 -18.90 0.14 -14.90
N GLU A 254 -19.47 -1.05 -15.05
CA GLU A 254 -20.85 -1.24 -15.52
C GLU A 254 -21.88 -0.80 -14.47
N ARG A 255 -22.99 -0.24 -14.96
CA ARG A 255 -24.15 0.14 -14.12
C ARG A 255 -24.75 -1.10 -13.47
N LYS A 256 -24.92 -1.08 -12.15
CA LYS A 256 -25.48 -2.21 -11.37
C LYS A 256 -27.01 -2.35 -11.48
N SER A 257 -27.68 -1.32 -11.99
CA SER A 257 -29.13 -1.20 -12.05
C SER A 257 -29.54 -0.69 -13.43
N PRO A 258 -30.73 -1.08 -13.94
CA PRO A 258 -31.29 -0.51 -15.17
C PRO A 258 -31.85 0.92 -15.01
N ARG A 259 -31.86 1.48 -13.79
CA ARG A 259 -32.30 2.86 -13.51
C ARG A 259 -31.26 3.62 -12.68
N PRO A 260 -31.11 4.95 -12.88
CA PRO A 260 -30.19 5.75 -12.10
C PRO A 260 -30.65 5.86 -10.63
N GLU A 261 -29.68 6.06 -9.74
CA GLU A 261 -29.89 6.35 -8.31
C GLU A 261 -30.51 7.73 -8.09
N ALA A 262 -30.16 8.69 -8.96
CA ALA A 262 -30.73 10.03 -8.98
C ALA A 262 -30.74 10.59 -10.41
N GLU A 263 -31.72 11.44 -10.71
CA GLU A 263 -31.83 12.14 -11.99
C GLU A 263 -32.36 13.57 -11.75
N VAL A 264 -31.83 14.56 -12.46
CA VAL A 264 -32.30 15.95 -12.44
C VAL A 264 -32.11 16.61 -13.79
N ILE A 265 -33.00 17.55 -14.14
CA ILE A 265 -32.78 18.49 -15.26
C ILE A 265 -32.10 19.73 -14.70
N LEU A 266 -30.96 20.09 -15.29
CA LEU A 266 -30.15 21.22 -14.84
C LEU A 266 -30.78 22.55 -15.24
N ASP A 267 -30.77 23.51 -14.32
CA ASP A 267 -31.13 24.90 -14.59
C ASP A 267 -29.93 25.73 -15.11
N ALA A 268 -30.13 27.02 -15.33
CA ALA A 268 -29.10 27.95 -15.80
C ALA A 268 -27.87 28.06 -14.88
N THR A 269 -27.98 27.69 -13.60
CA THR A 269 -26.85 27.68 -12.66
C THR A 269 -25.95 26.46 -12.84
N GLY A 270 -26.51 25.37 -13.39
CA GLY A 270 -25.85 24.07 -13.51
C GLY A 270 -25.69 23.33 -12.18
N ASN A 271 -26.28 23.83 -11.08
CA ASN A 271 -26.17 23.21 -9.76
C ASN A 271 -26.86 21.84 -9.70
N PHE A 272 -26.29 20.91 -8.95
CA PHE A 272 -26.92 19.63 -8.65
C PHE A 272 -26.64 19.18 -7.20
N GLY A 273 -27.46 18.24 -6.72
CA GLY A 273 -27.37 17.71 -5.38
C GLY A 273 -27.91 18.68 -4.31
N PRO A 274 -27.65 18.39 -3.02
CA PRO A 274 -26.85 17.28 -2.52
C PRO A 274 -27.55 15.92 -2.67
N TRP A 275 -26.87 14.96 -3.29
CA TRP A 275 -27.30 13.56 -3.38
C TRP A 275 -26.59 12.71 -2.34
N ARG A 276 -27.32 11.82 -1.68
CA ARG A 276 -26.69 10.82 -0.80
C ARG A 276 -26.05 9.74 -1.65
N VAL A 277 -24.83 9.36 -1.28
CA VAL A 277 -24.12 8.22 -1.85
C VAL A 277 -23.60 7.35 -0.72
N ASP A 278 -23.43 6.06 -0.99
CA ASP A 278 -22.63 5.20 -0.14
C ASP A 278 -21.17 5.42 -0.54
N GLY A 279 -20.40 6.01 0.36
CA GLY A 279 -19.03 6.35 0.02
C GLY A 279 -18.14 5.15 -0.34
N ARG A 280 -18.51 3.91 0.02
CA ARG A 280 -17.78 2.69 -0.41
C ARG A 280 -17.97 2.34 -1.88
N GLN A 281 -19.06 2.81 -2.48
CA GLN A 281 -19.42 2.44 -3.84
C GLN A 281 -18.70 3.32 -4.86
N ARG A 282 -18.66 2.86 -6.11
CA ARG A 282 -18.22 3.64 -7.25
C ARG A 282 -19.44 4.17 -7.98
N TYR A 283 -19.32 5.37 -8.55
CA TYR A 283 -20.40 6.02 -9.26
C TYR A 283 -19.96 6.52 -10.62
N GLU A 284 -20.87 6.43 -11.58
CA GLU A 284 -20.84 7.18 -12.83
C GLU A 284 -21.81 8.35 -12.69
N ILE A 285 -21.36 9.55 -13.07
CA ILE A 285 -22.25 10.71 -13.25
C ILE A 285 -22.36 10.98 -14.74
N ASN A 286 -23.55 10.90 -15.32
CA ASN A 286 -23.76 11.08 -16.76
C ASN A 286 -24.52 12.38 -17.04
N VAL A 287 -23.94 13.28 -17.84
CA VAL A 287 -24.60 14.51 -18.32
C VAL A 287 -25.06 14.29 -19.77
N ILE A 288 -26.37 14.24 -19.97
CA ILE A 288 -27.02 14.05 -21.27
C ILE A 288 -27.49 15.41 -21.79
N ARG A 289 -26.88 15.87 -22.89
CA ARG A 289 -27.21 17.15 -23.52
C ARG A 289 -28.04 16.92 -24.78
N PRO A 290 -29.19 17.59 -24.94
CA PRO A 290 -29.87 17.65 -26.23
C PRO A 290 -28.94 18.23 -27.31
N SER A 291 -28.91 17.63 -28.49
CA SER A 291 -28.22 18.16 -29.66
C SER A 291 -28.95 17.76 -30.95
N ASP A 292 -28.67 18.47 -32.04
CA ASP A 292 -29.28 18.22 -33.35
C ASP A 292 -28.92 16.83 -33.91
N GLU A 293 -27.81 16.25 -33.47
CA GLU A 293 -27.30 14.93 -33.87
C GLU A 293 -27.75 13.81 -32.91
N GLY A 294 -28.71 14.09 -32.04
CA GLY A 294 -29.14 13.21 -30.95
C GLY A 294 -28.49 13.57 -29.60
N PRO A 295 -28.87 12.89 -28.51
CA PRO A 295 -28.35 13.21 -27.18
C PRO A 295 -26.84 12.93 -27.09
N ARG A 296 -26.05 13.93 -26.67
CA ARG A 296 -24.62 13.75 -26.36
C ARG A 296 -24.44 13.38 -24.89
N GLN A 297 -23.79 12.26 -24.62
CA GLN A 297 -23.59 11.75 -23.26
C GLN A 297 -22.16 12.02 -22.78
N ASN A 298 -22.02 12.50 -21.54
CA ASN A 298 -20.73 12.84 -20.94
C ASN A 298 -20.63 12.09 -19.61
N HIS A 299 -19.82 11.04 -19.58
CA HIS A 299 -19.67 10.11 -18.47
C HIS A 299 -18.51 10.51 -17.58
N PHE A 300 -18.76 10.75 -16.30
CA PHE A 300 -17.74 11.12 -15.32
C PHE A 300 -17.52 9.99 -14.33
N TYR A 301 -16.26 9.59 -14.16
CA TYR A 301 -15.82 8.57 -13.21
C TYR A 301 -14.82 9.15 -12.23
N TYR A 302 -14.97 8.74 -10.97
CA TYR A 302 -14.16 9.18 -9.84
C TYR A 302 -13.72 7.99 -9.01
N GLU A 303 -12.64 8.18 -8.25
CA GLU A 303 -12.42 7.44 -7.01
C GLU A 303 -13.62 7.64 -6.03
N PRO A 304 -13.84 6.73 -5.07
CA PRO A 304 -15.03 6.76 -4.21
C PRO A 304 -15.16 8.08 -3.42
N PHE A 305 -16.38 8.54 -3.15
CA PHE A 305 -16.57 9.74 -2.34
C PHE A 305 -16.47 9.39 -0.86
N ILE A 306 -15.31 9.65 -0.25
CA ILE A 306 -15.03 9.18 1.11
C ILE A 306 -15.68 9.99 2.23
N ARG A 307 -16.12 11.18 1.87
CA ARG A 307 -16.85 12.11 2.71
C ARG A 307 -17.62 13.10 1.86
N SER A 308 -18.50 13.86 2.48
CA SER A 308 -19.34 14.82 1.79
C SER A 308 -18.50 15.83 1.00
N ASN A 309 -18.88 16.05 -0.25
CA ASN A 309 -18.17 16.89 -1.20
C ASN A 309 -19.17 17.79 -1.94
N HIS A 310 -18.99 19.10 -1.83
CA HIS A 310 -19.90 20.09 -2.39
C HIS A 310 -19.25 20.96 -3.48
N LEU A 311 -18.04 20.60 -3.91
CA LEU A 311 -17.26 21.36 -4.89
C LEU A 311 -16.99 20.59 -6.19
N LEU A 312 -17.77 19.53 -6.46
CA LEU A 312 -17.65 18.82 -7.74
C LEU A 312 -17.91 19.77 -8.92
N ARG A 313 -17.11 19.64 -9.98
CA ARG A 313 -17.29 20.37 -11.23
C ARG A 313 -17.23 19.42 -12.42
N LEU A 314 -18.36 19.28 -13.09
CA LEU A 314 -18.50 18.50 -14.32
C LEU A 314 -18.23 19.45 -15.49
N ASN A 315 -16.95 19.64 -15.81
CA ASN A 315 -16.50 20.56 -16.85
C ASN A 315 -16.63 19.90 -18.22
N ILE A 316 -17.38 20.54 -19.12
CA ILE A 316 -17.64 20.03 -20.48
C ILE A 316 -17.42 21.16 -21.49
N SER A 317 -16.79 20.87 -22.63
CA SER A 317 -16.68 21.85 -23.71
C SER A 317 -18.07 22.17 -24.30
N PRO A 318 -18.38 23.45 -24.60
CA PRO A 318 -19.59 23.81 -25.32
C PRO A 318 -19.68 23.06 -26.66
N ILE A 319 -20.89 22.61 -27.02
CA ILE A 319 -21.14 22.02 -28.34
C ILE A 319 -20.80 23.07 -29.41
N GLY A 320 -20.08 22.67 -30.46
CA GLY A 320 -19.62 23.57 -31.52
C GLY A 320 -18.40 24.43 -31.16
N SER A 321 -17.87 24.36 -29.94
CA SER A 321 -16.62 25.05 -29.60
C SER A 321 -15.42 24.43 -30.32
N ALA A 322 -14.37 25.20 -30.56
CA ALA A 322 -13.17 24.70 -31.23
C ALA A 322 -12.57 23.45 -30.57
N LEU A 323 -12.58 23.38 -29.23
CA LEU A 323 -12.13 22.20 -28.50
C LEU A 323 -13.07 21.00 -28.71
N SER A 324 -14.38 21.22 -28.65
CA SER A 324 -15.35 20.17 -28.94
C SER A 324 -15.19 19.63 -30.36
N GLU A 325 -15.10 20.51 -31.36
CA GLU A 325 -14.96 20.12 -32.77
C GLU A 325 -13.65 19.39 -33.04
N ALA A 326 -12.56 19.76 -32.36
CA ALA A 326 -11.29 19.05 -32.48
C ALA A 326 -11.38 17.60 -31.97
N ILE A 327 -12.20 17.34 -30.96
CA ILE A 327 -12.43 15.98 -30.42
C ILE A 327 -13.40 15.22 -31.35
N VAL A 328 -14.55 15.81 -31.69
CA VAL A 328 -15.58 15.17 -32.53
C VAL A 328 -15.08 14.85 -33.94
N ALA A 329 -14.14 15.63 -34.48
CA ALA A 329 -13.51 15.34 -35.77
C ALA A 329 -12.79 13.99 -35.83
N ASN A 330 -12.50 13.38 -34.67
CA ASN A 330 -11.85 12.08 -34.54
C ASN A 330 -12.81 10.98 -34.05
N SER A 331 -14.13 11.18 -34.08
CA SER A 331 -15.09 10.16 -33.66
C SER A 331 -14.98 8.87 -34.48
N GLY A 332 -15.05 7.73 -33.81
CA GLY A 332 -15.05 6.39 -34.39
C GLY A 332 -15.42 5.32 -33.36
N PRO A 333 -15.25 4.03 -33.68
CA PRO A 333 -15.54 2.90 -32.79
C PRO A 333 -14.46 2.73 -31.71
N HIS A 334 -14.13 3.81 -31.03
CA HIS A 334 -13.16 3.89 -29.94
C HIS A 334 -13.66 4.87 -28.86
N THR A 335 -13.05 4.81 -27.68
CA THR A 335 -13.35 5.73 -26.57
C THR A 335 -12.50 6.99 -26.65
N GLY A 336 -13.12 8.14 -26.43
CA GLY A 336 -12.45 9.41 -26.13
C GLY A 336 -12.61 9.78 -24.66
N VAL A 337 -11.51 10.07 -23.99
CA VAL A 337 -11.48 10.34 -22.54
C VAL A 337 -10.64 11.56 -22.19
N SER A 338 -11.15 12.39 -21.28
CA SER A 338 -10.36 13.39 -20.56
C SER A 338 -9.93 12.84 -19.21
N VAL A 339 -8.62 12.70 -18.97
CA VAL A 339 -8.06 12.30 -17.67
C VAL A 339 -7.60 13.55 -16.92
N VAL A 340 -8.25 13.86 -15.80
CA VAL A 340 -8.11 15.14 -15.08
C VAL A 340 -7.60 14.92 -13.67
N ARG A 341 -6.72 15.82 -13.19
CA ARG A 341 -6.26 15.88 -11.81
C ARG A 341 -5.93 17.33 -11.45
N GLN A 342 -6.34 17.83 -10.29
CA GLN A 342 -6.02 19.20 -9.82
C GLN A 342 -4.57 19.33 -9.28
N LYS A 343 -3.65 18.63 -9.94
CA LYS A 343 -2.21 18.61 -9.70
C LYS A 343 -1.53 18.23 -11.00
N GLU A 344 -0.54 19.02 -11.41
CA GLU A 344 0.16 18.86 -12.69
C GLU A 344 0.61 17.42 -12.92
N TRP A 345 0.35 16.83 -14.08
CA TRP A 345 1.00 15.61 -14.57
C TRP A 345 2.44 15.95 -14.96
N TRP A 346 3.42 15.16 -14.48
CA TRP A 346 4.82 15.29 -14.88
C TRP A 346 5.34 13.97 -15.44
N GLY A 347 5.58 13.92 -16.75
CA GLY A 347 6.34 12.85 -17.39
C GLY A 347 7.83 13.16 -17.49
N SER A 348 8.23 14.40 -17.22
CA SER A 348 9.62 14.79 -16.96
C SER A 348 9.71 15.81 -15.84
N ASN A 349 10.85 15.81 -15.15
CA ASN A 349 11.16 16.79 -14.13
C ASN A 349 12.68 17.04 -14.15
N GLU A 350 13.06 18.25 -14.54
CA GLU A 350 14.47 18.64 -14.70
C GLU A 350 15.18 18.88 -13.36
N VAL A 351 14.43 19.08 -12.28
CA VAL A 351 14.96 19.30 -10.92
C VAL A 351 15.18 17.97 -10.21
N ASP A 352 14.21 17.06 -10.32
CA ASP A 352 14.28 15.70 -9.77
C ASP A 352 13.70 14.70 -10.79
N PRO A 353 14.56 14.04 -11.60
CA PRO A 353 14.12 13.10 -12.62
C PRO A 353 13.34 11.88 -12.09
N THR A 354 13.40 11.59 -10.79
CA THR A 354 12.64 10.49 -10.17
C THR A 354 11.22 10.89 -9.77
N ASN A 355 10.94 12.21 -9.73
CA ASN A 355 9.68 12.76 -9.29
C ASN A 355 8.74 13.00 -10.49
N VAL A 356 8.34 11.91 -11.12
CA VAL A 356 7.42 11.85 -12.27
C VAL A 356 6.22 10.96 -11.96
N ASP A 357 5.08 11.22 -12.62
CA ASP A 357 3.86 10.41 -12.51
C ASP A 357 3.86 9.31 -13.58
N VAL A 358 3.11 8.24 -13.33
CA VAL A 358 2.85 7.18 -14.31
C VAL A 358 1.34 6.99 -14.44
N LEU A 359 0.83 6.98 -15.67
CA LEU A 359 -0.56 6.64 -15.97
C LEU A 359 -0.60 5.55 -17.03
N SER A 360 -0.87 4.32 -16.60
CA SER A 360 -1.02 3.17 -17.48
C SER A 360 -2.47 2.99 -17.90
N ILE A 361 -2.71 2.85 -19.21
CA ILE A 361 -4.05 2.60 -19.77
C ILE A 361 -4.09 1.22 -20.42
N THR A 362 -5.13 0.45 -20.14
CA THR A 362 -5.39 -0.86 -20.77
C THR A 362 -6.87 -1.02 -21.08
N THR A 363 -7.18 -1.31 -22.34
CA THR A 363 -8.53 -1.63 -22.80
C THR A 363 -8.67 -3.14 -22.97
N THR A 364 -9.77 -3.71 -22.51
CA THR A 364 -10.07 -5.15 -22.61
C THR A 364 -11.46 -5.30 -23.18
N THR A 365 -11.57 -5.93 -24.36
CA THR A 365 -12.82 -6.34 -24.98
C THR A 365 -12.90 -7.88 -25.02
N PRO A 366 -14.03 -8.48 -25.42
CA PRO A 366 -14.09 -9.92 -25.67
C PRO A 366 -13.13 -10.38 -26.77
N GLU A 367 -12.79 -9.50 -27.72
CA GLU A 367 -11.97 -9.80 -28.87
C GLU A 367 -10.47 -9.57 -28.63
N GLU A 368 -10.08 -8.55 -27.84
CA GLU A 368 -8.69 -8.14 -27.69
C GLU A 368 -8.36 -7.43 -26.38
N VAL A 369 -7.04 -7.30 -26.11
CA VAL A 369 -6.49 -6.52 -24.99
C VAL A 369 -5.46 -5.54 -25.54
N GLU A 370 -5.83 -4.26 -25.58
CA GLU A 370 -4.97 -3.17 -26.05
C GLU A 370 -4.28 -2.50 -24.86
N ARG A 371 -2.95 -2.39 -24.91
CA ARG A 371 -2.13 -1.82 -23.84
C ARG A 371 -1.37 -0.60 -24.34
N ALA A 372 -1.91 0.59 -24.07
CA ALA A 372 -1.22 1.84 -24.37
C ALA A 372 0.03 2.04 -23.49
N GLY A 373 0.08 1.41 -22.31
CA GLY A 373 1.17 1.60 -21.35
C GLY A 373 1.12 2.99 -20.72
N ASN A 374 2.28 3.50 -20.29
CA ASN A 374 2.38 4.81 -19.63
C ASN A 374 2.21 5.95 -20.65
N VAL A 375 1.16 6.75 -20.51
CA VAL A 375 0.88 7.91 -21.38
C VAL A 375 1.41 9.24 -20.83
N VAL A 376 1.94 9.23 -19.60
CA VAL A 376 2.58 10.40 -18.98
C VAL A 376 4.08 10.34 -19.29
N THR A 377 4.49 11.00 -20.36
CA THR A 377 5.87 10.99 -20.89
C THR A 377 6.45 12.40 -20.89
N PRO A 378 7.78 12.56 -21.07
CA PRO A 378 8.41 13.87 -21.23
C PRO A 378 7.76 14.73 -22.33
N GLU A 379 7.22 14.12 -23.39
CA GLU A 379 6.60 14.78 -24.54
C GLU A 379 5.15 15.18 -24.24
N THR A 380 4.38 14.29 -23.61
CA THR A 380 2.95 14.52 -23.36
C THR A 380 2.70 15.37 -22.11
N ALA A 381 3.62 15.38 -21.15
CA ALA A 381 3.50 16.14 -19.91
C ALA A 381 4.86 16.65 -19.40
N PRO A 382 5.56 17.52 -20.15
CA PRO A 382 6.82 18.08 -19.70
C PRO A 382 6.64 18.93 -18.45
N TYR A 383 7.69 19.00 -17.62
CA TYR A 383 7.70 19.81 -16.38
C TYR A 383 7.17 21.23 -16.58
N SER A 384 7.46 21.87 -17.72
CA SER A 384 7.08 23.25 -18.05
C SER A 384 5.62 23.46 -18.49
N ALA A 385 4.91 22.41 -18.92
CA ALA A 385 3.56 22.55 -19.49
C ALA A 385 2.47 22.78 -18.44
N SER A 386 2.73 22.40 -17.18
CA SER A 386 1.76 22.40 -16.09
C SER A 386 0.45 21.69 -16.45
N THR A 387 0.52 20.58 -17.20
CA THR A 387 -0.64 19.82 -17.68
C THR A 387 -1.48 19.31 -16.52
N ILE A 388 -2.79 19.62 -16.47
CA ILE A 388 -3.73 19.08 -15.46
C ILE A 388 -4.83 18.20 -16.07
N ALA A 389 -5.00 18.26 -17.39
CA ALA A 389 -5.92 17.41 -18.13
C ALA A 389 -5.27 16.87 -19.41
N MET A 390 -5.39 15.55 -19.60
CA MET A 390 -4.94 14.81 -20.77
C MET A 390 -6.16 14.34 -21.56
N LEU A 391 -6.32 14.80 -22.79
CA LEU A 391 -7.39 14.38 -23.69
C LEU A 391 -6.84 13.27 -24.59
N ILE A 392 -7.44 12.09 -24.50
CA ILE A 392 -6.92 10.86 -25.08
C ILE A 392 -7.99 10.25 -25.99
N PHE A 393 -7.65 10.09 -27.26
CA PHE A 393 -8.52 9.53 -28.31
C PHE A 393 -7.65 9.09 -29.49
N ASP A 394 -8.20 8.32 -30.42
CA ASP A 394 -7.49 7.84 -31.62
C ASP A 394 -7.56 8.91 -32.72
N VAL A 395 -6.42 9.55 -33.00
CA VAL A 395 -6.31 10.69 -33.91
C VAL A 395 -6.46 10.21 -35.34
N GLY A 396 -7.50 10.68 -36.02
CA GLY A 396 -7.86 10.24 -37.37
C GLY A 396 -8.69 8.95 -37.40
N ALA A 397 -8.98 8.35 -36.23
CA ALA A 397 -9.73 7.11 -36.09
C ALA A 397 -9.12 5.95 -36.91
N ASP A 398 -7.80 5.78 -36.85
CA ASP A 398 -7.04 4.84 -37.67
C ASP A 398 -6.70 3.52 -36.95
N GLY A 399 -7.01 3.42 -35.66
CA GLY A 399 -6.78 2.24 -34.84
C GLY A 399 -5.34 2.08 -34.35
N ILE A 400 -4.51 3.13 -34.44
CA ILE A 400 -3.09 3.08 -34.09
C ILE A 400 -2.83 3.97 -32.87
N THR A 401 -2.05 3.45 -31.91
CA THR A 401 -1.60 4.24 -30.75
C THR A 401 -0.27 4.94 -31.06
N HIS A 402 -0.23 6.27 -30.92
CA HIS A 402 0.97 7.10 -30.93
C HIS A 402 1.13 7.87 -29.60
N ALA A 403 1.38 7.13 -28.53
CA ALA A 403 1.39 7.65 -27.15
C ALA A 403 2.51 8.66 -26.83
N ASP A 404 3.42 8.93 -27.78
CA ASP A 404 4.50 9.93 -27.72
C ASP A 404 4.21 11.19 -28.57
N ALA A 405 3.12 11.20 -29.34
CA ALA A 405 2.74 12.32 -30.20
C ALA A 405 1.76 13.28 -29.51
N LEU A 406 2.20 14.53 -29.29
CA LEU A 406 1.37 15.55 -28.65
C LEU A 406 0.47 16.27 -29.66
N VAL A 407 -0.83 16.28 -29.37
CA VAL A 407 -1.79 17.21 -29.99
C VAL A 407 -1.90 18.47 -29.13
N SER A 408 -1.59 19.62 -29.71
CA SER A 408 -1.64 20.91 -29.00
C SER A 408 -3.08 21.39 -28.83
N LEU A 409 -3.59 21.39 -27.60
CA LEU A 409 -4.99 21.75 -27.28
C LEU A 409 -5.15 23.06 -26.48
N GLY A 410 -4.05 23.66 -26.04
CA GLY A 410 -4.03 24.92 -25.28
C GLY A 410 -3.35 24.78 -23.91
N PRO A 411 -3.36 25.85 -23.09
CA PRO A 411 -2.66 25.84 -21.81
C PRO A 411 -3.26 24.81 -20.85
N PHE A 412 -2.39 24.14 -20.08
CA PHE A 412 -2.72 23.10 -19.11
C PHE A 412 -3.37 21.82 -19.68
N LEU A 413 -3.51 21.73 -21.01
CA LEU A 413 -4.09 20.59 -21.72
C LEU A 413 -3.03 19.89 -22.58
N SER A 414 -3.06 18.56 -22.60
CA SER A 414 -2.31 17.75 -23.56
C SER A 414 -3.26 16.86 -24.32
N GLY A 415 -3.12 16.74 -25.64
CA GLY A 415 -3.83 15.73 -26.43
C GLY A 415 -2.90 14.56 -26.77
N ILE A 416 -3.38 13.33 -26.65
CA ILE A 416 -2.58 12.11 -26.78
C ILE A 416 -3.31 11.13 -27.69
N ASP A 417 -2.59 10.58 -28.65
CA ASP A 417 -3.13 9.61 -29.61
C ASP A 417 -3.05 8.18 -29.05
N VAL A 418 -4.19 7.64 -28.65
CA VAL A 418 -4.30 6.27 -28.11
C VAL A 418 -5.57 5.61 -28.61
N TYR A 419 -5.39 4.44 -29.21
CA TYR A 419 -6.50 3.58 -29.58
C TYR A 419 -7.09 2.87 -28.36
N MET A 420 -8.35 3.15 -28.06
CA MET A 420 -9.12 2.49 -27.00
C MET A 420 -10.36 1.83 -27.63
N PRO A 421 -10.29 0.57 -28.08
CA PRO A 421 -11.34 -0.07 -28.88
C PRO A 421 -12.71 -0.07 -28.18
N ALA A 422 -13.74 0.37 -28.90
CA ALA A 422 -15.14 0.43 -28.46
C ALA A 422 -16.08 -0.01 -29.60
N PRO A 423 -16.04 -1.28 -30.01
CA PRO A 423 -16.72 -1.76 -31.22
C PRO A 423 -18.24 -1.90 -31.07
N GLN A 424 -18.79 -1.77 -29.85
CA GLN A 424 -20.21 -1.98 -29.56
C GLN A 424 -20.79 -0.85 -28.71
N ASP A 425 -22.06 -0.53 -28.95
CA ASP A 425 -22.91 0.30 -28.10
C ASP A 425 -24.25 -0.44 -27.89
N PRO A 426 -24.59 -0.89 -26.66
CA PRO A 426 -23.90 -0.64 -25.39
C PRO A 426 -22.50 -1.27 -25.29
N PRO A 427 -21.63 -0.73 -24.40
CA PRO A 427 -20.25 -1.19 -24.26
C PRO A 427 -20.18 -2.65 -23.78
N ASN A 428 -19.23 -3.40 -24.33
CA ASN A 428 -18.97 -4.80 -24.01
C ASN A 428 -17.57 -5.04 -23.41
N GLY A 429 -16.79 -3.97 -23.21
CA GLY A 429 -15.43 -4.01 -22.70
C GLY A 429 -15.22 -3.04 -21.54
N LYS A 430 -13.99 -3.07 -21.00
CA LYS A 430 -13.56 -2.18 -19.92
C LYS A 430 -12.26 -1.47 -20.28
N ILE A 431 -12.08 -0.28 -19.73
CA ILE A 431 -10.81 0.46 -19.74
C ILE A 431 -10.35 0.60 -18.29
N SER A 432 -9.09 0.26 -18.04
CA SER A 432 -8.43 0.41 -16.75
C SER A 432 -7.42 1.55 -16.81
N PHE A 433 -7.60 2.54 -15.94
CA PHE A 433 -6.70 3.65 -15.74
C PHE A 433 -5.96 3.44 -14.42
N VAL A 434 -4.65 3.15 -14.49
CA VAL A 434 -3.81 2.87 -13.33
C VAL A 434 -2.80 4.00 -13.17
N HIS A 435 -3.01 4.84 -12.17
CA HIS A 435 -2.18 5.99 -11.88
C HIS A 435 -1.28 5.74 -10.67
N GLN A 436 0.02 5.90 -10.85
CA GLN A 436 0.99 6.04 -9.76
C GLN A 436 1.37 7.51 -9.62
N GLN A 437 0.91 8.14 -8.54
CA GLN A 437 1.27 9.51 -8.26
C GLN A 437 2.74 9.62 -7.85
N ARG A 438 3.44 10.62 -8.39
CA ARG A 438 4.82 10.94 -8.03
C ARG A 438 5.02 11.09 -6.52
N GLY A 439 6.15 10.60 -6.03
CA GLY A 439 6.48 10.57 -4.59
C GLY A 439 5.70 9.50 -3.79
N THR A 440 4.98 8.60 -4.46
CA THR A 440 4.19 7.53 -3.80
C THR A 440 4.36 6.20 -4.54
N CYS A 441 4.22 5.09 -3.80
CA CYS A 441 4.12 3.74 -4.39
C CYS A 441 2.67 3.25 -4.49
N ARG A 442 1.69 4.10 -4.15
CA ARG A 442 0.27 3.72 -4.15
C ARG A 442 -0.32 3.90 -5.54
N LEU A 443 -1.04 2.88 -5.98
CA LEU A 443 -1.78 2.91 -7.24
C LEU A 443 -3.21 3.38 -6.99
N GLN A 444 -3.66 4.33 -7.80
CA GLN A 444 -5.05 4.71 -7.91
C GLN A 444 -5.60 4.06 -9.18
N VAL A 445 -6.72 3.35 -9.06
CA VAL A 445 -7.30 2.59 -10.18
C VAL A 445 -8.75 3.01 -10.37
N ILE A 446 -9.07 3.42 -11.59
CA ILE A 446 -10.45 3.67 -12.04
C ILE A 446 -10.70 2.76 -13.24
N ASN A 447 -11.78 1.97 -13.17
CA ASN A 447 -12.24 1.14 -14.29
C ASN A 447 -13.54 1.71 -14.83
N THR A 448 -13.65 1.77 -16.16
CA THR A 448 -14.83 2.28 -16.87
C THR A 448 -15.26 1.30 -17.96
N PRO A 449 -16.52 1.35 -18.42
CA PRO A 449 -16.88 0.78 -19.72
C PRO A 449 -16.15 1.52 -20.85
N ASN A 450 -15.97 0.84 -21.98
CA ASN A 450 -15.39 1.42 -23.21
C ASN A 450 -16.45 2.12 -24.07
N TRP A 451 -17.03 3.23 -23.58
CA TRP A 451 -18.06 3.98 -24.31
C TRP A 451 -17.55 4.47 -25.67
N SER A 452 -18.33 4.25 -26.74
CA SER A 452 -17.94 4.59 -28.11
C SER A 452 -18.26 6.04 -28.49
N MET A 453 -17.29 6.74 -29.07
CA MET A 453 -17.50 8.09 -29.62
C MET A 453 -18.48 8.09 -30.80
N GLU A 454 -18.56 7.00 -31.57
CA GLU A 454 -19.54 6.83 -32.65
C GLU A 454 -20.99 6.87 -32.13
N GLY A 455 -21.23 6.40 -30.90
CA GLY A 455 -22.52 6.51 -30.20
C GLY A 455 -22.77 7.87 -29.54
N ASN A 456 -21.94 8.87 -29.80
CA ASN A 456 -22.02 10.22 -29.20
C ASN A 456 -21.74 10.24 -27.67
N HIS A 457 -20.87 9.33 -27.22
CA HIS A 457 -20.39 9.25 -25.84
C HIS A 457 -19.00 9.87 -25.68
N TYR A 458 -18.81 10.63 -24.59
CA TYR A 458 -17.54 11.22 -24.20
C TYR A 458 -17.29 10.93 -22.73
N MET A 459 -16.04 10.68 -22.35
CA MET A 459 -15.72 10.26 -20.99
C MET A 459 -14.77 11.24 -20.29
N THR A 460 -14.90 11.34 -18.97
CA THR A 460 -13.95 12.03 -18.09
C THR A 460 -13.64 11.15 -16.89
N VAL A 461 -12.35 10.96 -16.62
CA VAL A 461 -11.84 10.23 -15.46
C VAL A 461 -11.09 11.23 -14.59
N THR A 462 -11.52 11.42 -13.35
CA THR A 462 -10.89 12.37 -12.43
C THR A 462 -10.17 11.63 -11.31
N PHE A 463 -8.84 11.78 -11.24
CA PHE A 463 -8.03 11.31 -10.13
C PHE A 463 -7.94 12.37 -9.04
N ARG A 464 -7.86 11.92 -7.78
CA ARG A 464 -7.52 12.82 -6.67
C ARG A 464 -6.10 13.37 -6.86
N ASP A 465 -5.88 14.59 -6.38
CA ASP A 465 -4.57 15.25 -6.33
C ASP A 465 -3.74 14.90 -5.09
N TRP A 466 -4.25 13.97 -4.27
CA TRP A 466 -3.63 13.45 -3.06
C TRP A 466 -3.66 11.92 -3.06
N SER A 467 -2.73 11.31 -2.32
CA SER A 467 -2.65 9.87 -2.11
C SER A 467 -2.52 9.60 -0.62
N GLN A 468 -3.52 8.93 -0.05
CA GLN A 468 -3.53 8.52 1.37
C GLN A 468 -4.00 7.08 1.46
N ASP A 469 -3.78 6.48 2.63
CA ASP A 469 -4.31 5.16 2.93
C ASP A 469 -5.82 5.21 3.16
N MET A 470 -6.59 4.79 2.15
CA MET A 470 -8.06 4.77 2.21
C MET A 470 -8.65 3.41 2.58
N SER A 471 -7.78 2.49 2.98
CA SER A 471 -8.13 1.10 3.24
C SER A 471 -9.02 0.90 4.48
N ASP A 472 -9.18 1.90 5.36
CA ASP A 472 -10.21 1.89 6.42
C ASP A 472 -11.63 2.09 5.87
N PHE A 473 -11.76 2.50 4.61
CA PHE A 473 -13.03 2.95 4.04
C PHE A 473 -13.68 1.96 3.08
N ASP A 474 -12.90 1.27 2.23
CA ASP A 474 -13.38 0.48 1.08
C ASP A 474 -14.00 -0.89 1.42
N LEU A 475 -14.26 -1.20 2.70
CA LEU A 475 -14.88 -2.47 3.12
C LEU A 475 -16.15 -2.33 3.95
N PRO A 476 -17.12 -3.25 3.79
CA PRO A 476 -18.31 -3.31 4.62
C PRO A 476 -17.92 -3.26 6.10
N SER A 477 -18.65 -2.45 6.85
CA SER A 477 -18.45 -2.18 8.27
C SER A 477 -18.71 -3.45 9.08
N LYS A 478 -17.72 -4.34 9.15
CA LYS A 478 -17.37 -4.96 10.42
C LYS A 478 -16.16 -4.19 10.92
N LYS A 479 -16.25 -3.73 12.16
CA LYS A 479 -15.20 -2.99 12.84
C LYS A 479 -14.00 -3.94 12.96
N HIS A 480 -13.09 -3.94 11.99
CA HIS A 480 -11.81 -4.64 12.09
C HIS A 480 -10.99 -3.93 13.17
N SER A 481 -11.29 -4.26 14.43
CA SER A 481 -10.45 -3.87 15.54
C SER A 481 -9.08 -4.52 15.31
N LYS A 482 -8.00 -3.76 15.53
CA LYS A 482 -6.67 -4.36 15.50
C LYS A 482 -6.57 -5.23 16.75
N LEU A 483 -6.70 -6.54 16.57
CA LEU A 483 -6.68 -7.54 17.63
C LEU A 483 -5.37 -8.34 17.62
N PRO A 484 -5.01 -9.01 18.72
CA PRO A 484 -3.92 -9.97 18.73
C PRO A 484 -4.16 -11.08 17.71
N ILE A 485 -3.09 -11.53 17.06
CA ILE A 485 -3.14 -12.60 16.06
C ILE A 485 -2.50 -13.84 16.67
N VAL A 486 -3.25 -14.95 16.69
CA VAL A 486 -2.80 -16.24 17.24
C VAL A 486 -2.76 -17.29 16.14
N PHE A 487 -1.60 -17.94 15.96
CA PHE A 487 -1.44 -19.07 15.05
C PHE A 487 -1.45 -20.43 15.77
N VAL A 488 -2.19 -21.39 15.21
CA VAL A 488 -2.32 -22.78 15.68
C VAL A 488 -1.78 -23.74 14.63
N HIS A 489 -0.67 -24.40 14.94
CA HIS A 489 0.07 -25.22 13.98
C HIS A 489 -0.54 -26.62 13.73
N GLY A 490 -0.10 -27.24 12.63
CA GLY A 490 -0.51 -28.57 12.17
C GLY A 490 0.10 -29.74 12.92
N ALA A 491 -0.04 -30.96 12.37
CA ALA A 491 0.62 -32.15 12.90
C ALA A 491 2.14 -32.05 12.70
N LEU A 492 2.92 -32.46 13.72
CA LEU A 492 4.39 -32.41 13.69
C LEU A 492 4.97 -30.99 13.42
N GLY A 493 4.14 -29.96 13.55
CA GLY A 493 4.54 -28.56 13.39
C GLY A 493 4.87 -27.90 14.71
N SER A 494 5.22 -26.62 14.62
CA SER A 494 5.40 -25.70 15.73
C SER A 494 5.06 -24.28 15.25
N ALA A 495 5.16 -23.30 16.14
CA ALA A 495 5.06 -21.88 15.80
C ALA A 495 6.04 -21.41 14.70
N ALA A 496 7.11 -22.17 14.43
CA ALA A 496 8.07 -21.87 13.36
C ALA A 496 7.38 -21.62 12.01
N GLN A 497 6.28 -22.33 11.73
CA GLN A 497 5.52 -22.18 10.48
C GLN A 497 4.93 -20.79 10.27
N TYR A 498 4.88 -19.95 11.31
CA TYR A 498 4.34 -18.60 11.25
C TYR A 498 5.38 -17.51 11.54
N GLU A 499 6.65 -17.90 11.75
CA GLU A 499 7.77 -16.99 12.02
C GLU A 499 7.88 -15.91 10.93
N THR A 500 8.01 -16.33 9.66
CA THR A 500 8.13 -15.43 8.51
C THR A 500 6.91 -14.50 8.37
N GLN A 501 5.71 -14.96 8.75
CA GLN A 501 4.51 -14.12 8.71
C GLN A 501 4.51 -13.06 9.81
N ALA A 502 4.94 -13.39 11.03
CA ALA A 502 5.12 -12.40 12.09
C ALA A 502 6.11 -11.30 11.69
N LEU A 503 7.19 -11.64 10.99
CA LEU A 503 8.13 -10.65 10.44
C LEU A 503 7.47 -9.72 9.41
N ARG A 504 6.56 -10.23 8.58
CA ARG A 504 5.78 -9.41 7.63
C ARG A 504 4.78 -8.53 8.35
N TRP A 505 4.07 -9.02 9.36
CA TRP A 505 3.19 -8.19 10.19
C TRP A 505 3.96 -7.04 10.86
N ALA A 506 5.14 -7.33 11.42
CA ALA A 506 6.04 -6.30 11.97
C ALA A 506 6.52 -5.31 10.90
N SER A 507 6.73 -5.76 9.65
CA SER A 507 7.06 -4.90 8.50
C SER A 507 5.94 -3.96 8.09
N ASN A 508 4.72 -4.20 8.57
CA ASN A 508 3.54 -3.39 8.29
C ASN A 508 3.08 -2.57 9.49
N ASP A 509 3.92 -2.44 10.53
CA ASP A 509 3.63 -1.72 11.76
C ASP A 509 2.35 -2.21 12.47
N TYR A 510 2.09 -3.53 12.43
CA TYR A 510 0.93 -4.08 13.11
C TYR A 510 1.06 -3.86 14.63
N PRO A 511 0.08 -3.20 15.29
CA PRO A 511 0.30 -2.66 16.63
C PRO A 511 -0.06 -3.64 17.76
N LYS A 512 -0.47 -4.86 17.42
CA LYS A 512 -0.84 -5.91 18.37
C LYS A 512 0.09 -7.10 18.21
N PRO A 513 0.25 -7.94 19.25
CA PRO A 513 1.14 -9.08 19.17
C PRO A 513 0.66 -10.08 18.10
N VAL A 514 1.64 -10.64 17.40
CA VAL A 514 1.47 -11.78 16.49
C VAL A 514 2.23 -12.94 17.09
N ILE A 515 1.48 -13.93 17.55
CA ILE A 515 1.96 -14.99 18.43
C ILE A 515 1.45 -16.34 17.94
N ALA A 516 2.04 -17.40 18.44
CA ALA A 516 1.72 -18.76 18.03
C ALA A 516 1.84 -19.68 19.23
N ILE A 517 0.92 -20.65 19.31
CA ILE A 517 0.92 -21.65 20.38
C ILE A 517 1.64 -22.92 19.91
N ASP A 518 2.59 -23.41 20.71
CA ASP A 518 3.18 -24.74 20.53
C ASP A 518 2.42 -25.74 21.38
N ARG A 519 1.45 -26.42 20.78
CA ARG A 519 0.58 -27.38 21.47
C ARG A 519 1.33 -28.69 21.74
N THR A 520 1.10 -29.26 22.92
CA THR A 520 1.68 -30.56 23.34
C THR A 520 0.70 -31.72 23.19
N THR A 521 -0.55 -31.44 22.80
CA THR A 521 -1.61 -32.44 22.59
C THR A 521 -2.45 -32.10 21.35
N SER A 522 -3.07 -33.12 20.77
CA SER A 522 -4.11 -32.99 19.73
C SER A 522 -5.48 -33.44 20.24
N ASN A 523 -5.57 -33.90 21.49
CA ASN A 523 -6.82 -34.34 22.09
C ASN A 523 -7.62 -33.11 22.53
N SER A 524 -8.80 -32.88 21.94
CA SER A 524 -9.63 -31.72 22.24
C SER A 524 -10.01 -31.55 23.72
N ALA A 525 -10.11 -32.65 24.49
CA ALA A 525 -10.42 -32.58 25.91
C ALA A 525 -9.33 -31.86 26.71
N ASP A 526 -8.07 -32.01 26.30
CA ASP A 526 -6.90 -31.39 26.92
C ASP A 526 -6.48 -30.10 26.20
N LEU A 527 -6.63 -30.06 24.87
CA LEU A 527 -6.24 -28.92 24.03
C LEU A 527 -7.16 -27.72 24.23
N ASN A 528 -8.48 -27.92 24.33
CA ASN A 528 -9.38 -26.79 24.41
C ASN A 528 -9.18 -25.97 25.70
N PRO A 529 -9.01 -26.56 26.90
CA PRO A 529 -8.59 -25.81 28.09
C PRO A 529 -7.24 -25.10 27.92
N MET A 530 -6.26 -25.74 27.26
CA MET A 530 -4.97 -25.10 26.96
C MET A 530 -5.11 -23.87 26.05
N LEU A 531 -5.99 -23.94 25.05
CA LEU A 531 -6.32 -22.80 24.18
C LEU A 531 -7.08 -21.71 24.94
N ASP A 532 -7.98 -22.08 25.87
CA ASP A 532 -8.68 -21.12 26.74
C ASP A 532 -7.66 -20.33 27.57
N ASP A 533 -6.75 -21.02 28.28
CA ASP A 533 -5.71 -20.39 29.10
C ASP A 533 -4.79 -19.51 28.25
N PHE A 534 -4.43 -19.96 27.04
CA PHE A 534 -3.59 -19.19 26.14
C PHE A 534 -4.29 -17.92 25.63
N PHE A 535 -5.54 -18.03 25.15
CA PHE A 535 -6.29 -16.86 24.69
C PHE A 535 -6.57 -15.88 25.82
N ASP A 536 -6.93 -16.38 27.01
CA ASP A 536 -7.20 -15.54 28.18
C ASP A 536 -5.93 -14.79 28.63
N ALA A 537 -4.75 -15.42 28.57
CA ALA A 537 -3.48 -14.76 28.86
C ALA A 537 -3.17 -13.64 27.85
N VAL A 538 -3.39 -13.88 26.56
CA VAL A 538 -3.18 -12.90 25.49
C VAL A 538 -4.11 -11.71 25.64
N MET A 539 -5.39 -11.97 25.83
CA MET A 539 -6.42 -10.95 26.05
C MET A 539 -6.13 -10.13 27.32
N ALA A 540 -5.66 -10.76 28.39
CA ALA A 540 -5.24 -10.07 29.62
C ALA A 540 -4.02 -9.17 29.41
N GLU A 541 -3.04 -9.59 28.61
CA GLU A 541 -1.85 -8.80 28.30
C GLU A 541 -2.19 -7.58 27.43
N THR A 542 -3.05 -7.75 26.44
CA THR A 542 -3.32 -6.72 25.43
C THR A 542 -4.53 -5.83 25.75
N GLY A 543 -5.35 -6.23 26.73
CA GLY A 543 -6.58 -5.56 27.12
C GLY A 543 -7.70 -5.67 26.07
N ASP A 544 -7.64 -6.69 25.21
CA ASP A 544 -8.67 -6.97 24.21
C ASP A 544 -9.60 -8.10 24.67
N ASP A 545 -10.85 -8.11 24.19
CA ASP A 545 -11.83 -9.15 24.54
C ASP A 545 -11.88 -10.30 23.52
N GLN A 546 -11.13 -10.19 22.42
CA GLN A 546 -11.12 -11.16 21.33
C GLN A 546 -9.74 -11.25 20.66
N VAL A 547 -9.53 -12.33 19.91
CA VAL A 547 -8.34 -12.54 19.07
C VAL A 547 -8.71 -12.89 17.62
N TYR A 548 -7.78 -12.65 16.70
CA TYR A 548 -7.79 -13.27 15.38
C TYR A 548 -7.04 -14.60 15.43
N VAL A 549 -7.61 -15.65 14.83
CA VAL A 549 -7.00 -16.97 14.81
C VAL A 549 -6.62 -17.37 13.40
N LEU A 550 -5.40 -17.88 13.25
CA LEU A 550 -4.96 -18.62 12.08
C LEU A 550 -4.70 -20.07 12.46
N ALA A 551 -4.99 -21.00 11.55
CA ALA A 551 -4.64 -22.39 11.76
C ALA A 551 -4.21 -23.08 10.47
N HIS A 552 -3.29 -24.03 10.58
CA HIS A 552 -2.76 -24.77 9.43
C HIS A 552 -2.97 -26.28 9.57
N SER A 553 -3.38 -26.95 8.50
CA SER A 553 -3.44 -28.43 8.41
C SER A 553 -4.30 -29.01 9.53
N LEU A 554 -3.78 -29.92 10.36
CA LEU A 554 -4.49 -30.44 11.55
C LEU A 554 -4.97 -29.33 12.49
N GLY A 555 -4.24 -28.21 12.59
CA GLY A 555 -4.65 -27.06 13.39
C GLY A 555 -6.02 -26.51 13.00
N VAL A 556 -6.37 -26.57 11.70
CA VAL A 556 -7.70 -26.13 11.23
C VAL A 556 -8.80 -27.01 11.82
N ASN A 557 -8.60 -28.33 11.81
CA ASN A 557 -9.57 -29.27 12.37
C ASN A 557 -9.71 -29.08 13.89
N LEU A 558 -8.61 -28.81 14.59
CA LEU A 558 -8.61 -28.55 16.03
C LEU A 558 -9.36 -27.25 16.37
N MET A 559 -9.12 -26.18 15.62
CA MET A 559 -9.85 -24.92 15.82
C MET A 559 -11.33 -25.01 15.44
N ASN A 560 -11.68 -25.79 14.41
CA ASN A 560 -13.08 -26.08 14.11
C ASN A 560 -13.78 -26.78 15.28
N ASN A 561 -13.10 -27.73 15.93
CA ASN A 561 -13.62 -28.38 17.12
C ASN A 561 -13.76 -27.39 18.29
N TYR A 562 -12.75 -26.57 18.55
CA TYR A 562 -12.76 -25.56 19.60
C TYR A 562 -13.94 -24.59 19.45
N LEU A 563 -14.10 -24.00 18.27
CA LEU A 563 -15.15 -23.01 17.96
C LEU A 563 -16.56 -23.62 17.97
N ASN A 564 -16.70 -24.92 17.69
CA ASN A 564 -17.99 -25.60 17.77
C ASN A 564 -18.30 -26.17 19.17
N SER A 565 -17.38 -26.08 20.13
CA SER A 565 -17.53 -26.74 21.42
C SER A 565 -18.40 -25.98 22.43
N SER A 566 -18.45 -24.64 22.34
CA SER A 566 -19.27 -23.81 23.24
C SER A 566 -19.34 -22.35 22.76
N PRO A 567 -20.47 -21.64 22.93
CA PRO A 567 -20.58 -20.21 22.61
C PRO A 567 -19.53 -19.33 23.30
N GLU A 568 -19.11 -19.66 24.53
CA GLU A 568 -18.11 -18.90 25.29
C GLU A 568 -16.74 -18.91 24.58
N ARG A 569 -16.39 -20.03 23.95
CA ARG A 569 -15.15 -20.17 23.15
C ARG A 569 -15.27 -19.48 21.82
N THR A 570 -16.43 -19.57 21.17
CA THR A 570 -16.74 -18.81 19.95
C THR A 570 -16.59 -17.31 20.17
N ALA A 571 -17.06 -16.79 21.30
CA ALA A 571 -17.00 -15.37 21.61
C ALA A 571 -15.57 -14.81 21.71
N ARG A 572 -14.57 -15.65 21.99
CA ARG A 572 -13.15 -15.24 22.07
C ARG A 572 -12.52 -14.95 20.70
N VAL A 573 -13.11 -15.43 19.62
CA VAL A 573 -12.50 -15.36 18.29
C VAL A 573 -13.29 -14.41 17.40
N ALA A 574 -12.66 -13.33 16.98
CA ALA A 574 -13.31 -12.33 16.12
C ALA A 574 -13.35 -12.77 14.65
N SER A 575 -12.32 -13.46 14.17
CA SER A 575 -12.24 -13.97 12.79
C SER A 575 -11.21 -15.11 12.70
N TYR A 576 -11.41 -16.00 11.74
CA TYR A 576 -10.65 -17.25 11.65
C TYR A 576 -10.15 -17.56 10.24
N PHE A 577 -8.84 -17.75 10.07
CA PHE A 577 -8.22 -18.03 8.78
C PHE A 577 -7.56 -19.43 8.77
N GLY A 578 -7.91 -20.28 7.81
CA GLY A 578 -7.41 -21.65 7.72
C GLY A 578 -6.54 -21.92 6.49
N PHE A 579 -5.50 -22.73 6.65
CA PHE A 579 -4.62 -23.15 5.56
C PHE A 579 -4.66 -24.66 5.32
N ASP A 580 -4.87 -25.03 4.06
CA ASP A 580 -4.66 -26.37 3.46
C ASP A 580 -4.99 -27.58 4.37
N SER A 581 -6.23 -27.66 4.85
CA SER A 581 -6.77 -28.75 5.66
C SER A 581 -7.73 -29.67 4.89
N GLN A 582 -8.42 -30.57 5.60
CA GLN A 582 -9.67 -31.17 5.09
C GLN A 582 -10.84 -30.21 5.35
N SER A 583 -11.91 -30.30 4.56
CA SER A 583 -13.15 -29.54 4.80
C SER A 583 -13.82 -29.95 6.12
N ALA A 584 -14.46 -28.98 6.78
CA ALA A 584 -15.19 -29.19 8.02
C ALA A 584 -16.58 -29.84 7.84
N GLY A 585 -17.06 -30.00 6.60
CA GLY A 585 -18.40 -30.49 6.27
C GLY A 585 -18.65 -30.58 4.75
N PRO A 586 -19.91 -30.78 4.31
CA PRO A 586 -20.30 -30.85 2.90
C PRO A 586 -20.70 -29.48 2.29
N VAL A 587 -20.75 -28.40 3.08
CA VAL A 587 -21.05 -27.03 2.62
C VAL A 587 -20.01 -26.02 3.17
N PRO A 588 -19.62 -24.94 2.44
CA PRO A 588 -18.68 -23.91 2.88
C PRO A 588 -19.20 -23.02 4.03
N ASP A 589 -19.22 -23.57 5.23
CA ASP A 589 -19.67 -22.88 6.44
C ASP A 589 -18.50 -22.45 7.35
N CYS A 590 -18.75 -21.44 8.19
CA CYS A 590 -17.82 -21.07 9.26
C CYS A 590 -18.18 -21.75 10.58
N PRO A 591 -17.18 -22.26 11.34
CA PRO A 591 -17.42 -22.86 12.64
C PRO A 591 -17.91 -21.81 13.66
N GLY A 592 -18.63 -22.26 14.69
CA GLY A 592 -19.26 -21.38 15.68
C GLY A 592 -20.67 -20.91 15.31
N GLY A 593 -21.17 -21.27 14.12
CA GLY A 593 -22.55 -21.05 13.70
C GLY A 593 -22.91 -19.59 13.41
N LEU A 594 -24.20 -19.37 13.15
CA LEU A 594 -24.76 -18.06 12.87
C LEU A 594 -25.28 -17.39 14.15
N ASP A 595 -25.29 -16.07 14.18
CA ASP A 595 -25.96 -15.25 15.18
C ASP A 595 -27.48 -15.15 14.89
N GLU A 596 -28.20 -14.41 15.73
CA GLU A 596 -29.65 -14.20 15.59
C GLU A 596 -30.06 -13.45 14.31
N ASN A 597 -29.12 -12.76 13.66
CA ASN A 597 -29.34 -12.01 12.42
C ASN A 597 -28.98 -12.82 11.16
N GLY A 598 -28.47 -14.04 11.33
CA GLY A 598 -28.02 -14.89 10.23
C GLY A 598 -26.61 -14.56 9.73
N ASP A 599 -25.81 -13.81 10.51
CA ASP A 599 -24.40 -13.55 10.25
C ASP A 599 -23.51 -14.58 10.97
N TRP A 600 -22.35 -14.92 10.42
CA TRP A 600 -21.39 -15.79 11.10
C TRP A 600 -20.88 -15.16 12.41
N ASN A 601 -21.00 -15.90 13.52
CA ASN A 601 -20.41 -15.51 14.81
C ASN A 601 -18.90 -15.33 14.70
N VAL A 602 -18.25 -16.20 13.91
CA VAL A 602 -16.83 -16.11 13.56
C VAL A 602 -16.69 -16.16 12.05
N PRO A 603 -16.61 -15.01 11.36
CA PRO A 603 -16.29 -14.97 9.95
C PRO A 603 -14.97 -15.70 9.68
N CYS A 604 -14.93 -16.46 8.58
CA CYS A 604 -13.79 -17.31 8.28
C CYS A 604 -13.44 -17.35 6.79
N MET A 605 -12.16 -17.63 6.52
CA MET A 605 -11.60 -17.75 5.18
C MET A 605 -10.60 -18.89 5.09
N GLY A 606 -10.66 -19.64 4.00
CA GLY A 606 -9.73 -20.70 3.67
C GLY A 606 -8.75 -20.32 2.57
N LEU A 607 -7.50 -20.76 2.69
CA LEU A 607 -6.51 -20.70 1.62
C LEU A 607 -5.94 -22.09 1.36
N TYR A 608 -6.20 -22.63 0.17
CA TYR A 608 -5.87 -24.01 -0.19
C TYR A 608 -5.00 -24.05 -1.44
N ARG A 609 -4.26 -25.14 -1.59
CA ARG A 609 -3.55 -25.41 -2.84
C ARG A 609 -4.55 -25.81 -3.91
N LYS A 610 -4.28 -25.50 -5.17
CA LYS A 610 -5.11 -25.94 -6.30
C LYS A 610 -5.28 -27.47 -6.37
N ALA A 611 -4.32 -28.24 -5.86
CA ALA A 611 -4.43 -29.69 -5.74
C ALA A 611 -5.55 -30.16 -4.79
N ASN A 612 -5.99 -29.30 -3.88
CA ASN A 612 -7.05 -29.54 -2.90
C ASN A 612 -8.28 -28.65 -3.19
N ASN A 613 -8.63 -28.45 -4.47
CA ASN A 613 -9.72 -27.54 -4.88
C ASN A 613 -11.14 -27.96 -4.47
N THR A 614 -11.27 -29.10 -3.80
CA THR A 614 -12.53 -29.58 -3.20
C THR A 614 -12.63 -29.23 -1.71
N ASN A 615 -11.54 -28.76 -1.10
CA ASN A 615 -11.50 -28.43 0.31
C ASN A 615 -11.78 -26.94 0.55
N TYR A 616 -12.47 -26.61 1.63
CA TYR A 616 -12.85 -25.23 1.92
C TYR A 616 -13.01 -24.95 3.42
N LEU A 617 -12.93 -23.67 3.75
CA LEU A 617 -13.28 -23.11 5.05
C LEU A 617 -14.02 -21.78 4.79
N GLY A 618 -15.34 -21.81 4.99
CA GLY A 618 -16.19 -20.66 4.71
C GLY A 618 -16.35 -20.30 3.23
N PRO A 619 -17.24 -19.34 2.94
CA PRO A 619 -17.60 -18.95 1.58
C PRO A 619 -16.50 -18.18 0.82
N GLU A 620 -15.53 -17.61 1.53
CA GLU A 620 -14.45 -16.77 0.95
C GLU A 620 -13.18 -17.57 0.59
N THR A 621 -13.29 -18.90 0.45
CA THR A 621 -12.14 -19.78 0.20
C THR A 621 -11.44 -19.48 -1.13
N LEU A 622 -10.11 -19.35 -1.09
CA LEU A 622 -9.25 -19.15 -2.26
C LEU A 622 -8.32 -20.35 -2.52
N TYR A 623 -7.92 -20.50 -3.78
CA TYR A 623 -7.04 -21.58 -4.23
C TYR A 623 -5.82 -21.05 -4.99
N LEU A 624 -4.61 -21.34 -4.50
CA LEU A 624 -3.38 -20.90 -5.14
C LEU A 624 -2.74 -22.01 -5.99
N PRO A 625 -2.34 -21.72 -7.26
CA PRO A 625 -1.60 -22.67 -8.09
C PRO A 625 -0.13 -22.76 -7.67
N ASP A 626 0.48 -23.93 -7.83
CA ASP A 626 1.93 -24.15 -7.69
C ASP A 626 2.56 -23.85 -6.31
N TYR A 627 1.84 -24.17 -5.22
CA TYR A 627 2.32 -24.12 -3.83
C TYR A 627 2.40 -25.52 -3.18
N GLY A 628 3.34 -25.67 -2.24
CA GLY A 628 3.44 -26.80 -1.31
C GLY A 628 2.60 -26.63 -0.03
N HIS A 629 2.48 -27.69 0.76
CA HIS A 629 1.58 -27.75 1.93
C HIS A 629 1.97 -26.72 2.99
N THR A 630 3.26 -26.55 3.26
CA THR A 630 3.83 -25.56 4.18
C THR A 630 4.17 -24.25 3.48
N ASP A 631 4.59 -24.28 2.21
CA ASP A 631 4.85 -23.10 1.37
C ASP A 631 3.65 -22.12 1.34
N ILE A 632 2.41 -22.65 1.28
CA ILE A 632 1.21 -21.81 1.28
C ILE A 632 1.01 -21.02 2.57
N VAL A 633 1.53 -21.50 3.70
CA VAL A 633 1.42 -20.79 4.99
C VAL A 633 2.49 -19.71 5.11
N THR A 634 3.66 -19.90 4.51
CA THR A 634 4.84 -19.02 4.66
C THR A 634 5.07 -18.04 3.50
N SER A 635 4.28 -18.14 2.42
CA SER A 635 4.41 -17.28 1.24
C SER A 635 4.02 -15.82 1.46
N ALA A 636 4.53 -14.93 0.61
CA ALA A 636 4.20 -13.51 0.60
C ALA A 636 2.77 -13.28 0.11
N GLU A 637 2.31 -14.12 -0.82
CA GLU A 637 0.97 -14.11 -1.39
C GLU A 637 -0.06 -14.50 -0.33
N SER A 638 0.23 -15.49 0.51
CA SER A 638 -0.68 -15.82 1.60
C SER A 638 -0.73 -14.72 2.65
N PHE A 639 0.38 -14.03 2.92
CA PHE A 639 0.39 -12.88 3.81
C PHE A 639 -0.56 -11.77 3.33
N VAL A 640 -0.55 -11.49 2.03
CA VAL A 640 -1.45 -10.48 1.44
C VAL A 640 -2.90 -10.84 1.70
N GLU A 641 -3.29 -12.10 1.50
CA GLU A 641 -4.68 -12.54 1.73
C GLU A 641 -5.06 -12.57 3.22
N GLN A 642 -4.14 -12.98 4.10
CA GLN A 642 -4.34 -12.90 5.56
C GLN A 642 -4.54 -11.45 6.01
N TYR A 643 -3.69 -10.54 5.52
CA TYR A 643 -3.73 -9.13 5.87
C TYR A 643 -5.02 -8.48 5.36
N LYS A 644 -5.44 -8.79 4.13
CA LYS A 644 -6.74 -8.38 3.57
C LYS A 644 -7.90 -8.87 4.41
N PHE A 645 -7.90 -10.14 4.78
CA PHE A 645 -8.99 -10.73 5.56
C PHE A 645 -9.14 -10.09 6.94
N PHE A 646 -8.04 -9.96 7.70
CA PHE A 646 -8.12 -9.47 9.07
C PHE A 646 -8.20 -7.95 9.20
N THR A 647 -7.45 -7.21 8.37
CA THR A 647 -7.40 -5.75 8.48
C THR A 647 -8.36 -5.06 7.54
N GLY A 648 -8.74 -5.75 6.48
CA GLY A 648 -9.55 -5.18 5.44
C GLY A 648 -8.81 -4.40 4.36
N LYS A 649 -7.47 -4.48 4.36
CA LYS A 649 -6.57 -3.61 3.60
C LYS A 649 -5.58 -4.47 2.84
N GLU A 650 -4.94 -3.95 1.79
CA GLU A 650 -3.68 -4.57 1.36
C GLU A 650 -2.55 -4.18 2.32
N PRO A 651 -1.56 -5.07 2.57
CA PRO A 651 -0.40 -4.70 3.35
C PRO A 651 0.40 -3.60 2.62
N LYS A 652 1.06 -2.72 3.37
CA LYS A 652 2.03 -1.76 2.81
C LYS A 652 3.13 -2.48 2.03
N THR A 653 3.50 -3.66 2.49
CA THR A 653 4.48 -4.53 1.82
C THR A 653 4.31 -5.99 2.23
N ALA A 654 4.56 -6.93 1.32
CA ALA A 654 4.72 -8.34 1.65
C ALA A 654 6.20 -8.74 1.88
N MET A 655 7.11 -7.77 1.76
CA MET A 655 8.55 -7.89 2.02
C MET A 655 8.83 -7.86 3.52
N ILE A 656 10.00 -8.35 3.91
CA ILE A 656 10.47 -8.29 5.30
C ILE A 656 11.46 -7.14 5.39
N LEU A 657 11.01 -6.03 5.98
CA LEU A 657 11.82 -4.83 6.08
C LEU A 657 12.87 -4.96 7.20
N PRO A 658 14.13 -4.56 6.97
CA PRO A 658 15.14 -4.60 8.02
C PRO A 658 14.92 -3.50 9.08
N GLU A 659 15.33 -3.78 10.31
CA GLU A 659 15.48 -2.80 11.38
C GLU A 659 16.93 -2.27 11.40
N PRO A 660 17.21 -1.11 12.03
CA PRO A 660 18.59 -0.70 12.29
C PRO A 660 19.35 -1.85 12.98
N PRO A 661 20.52 -2.28 12.47
CA PRO A 661 21.17 -3.52 12.92
C PRO A 661 21.41 -3.62 14.42
N TRP A 662 21.59 -2.49 15.12
CA TRP A 662 21.79 -2.41 16.57
C TRP A 662 20.50 -2.42 17.41
N ARG A 663 19.33 -2.59 16.79
CA ARG A 663 18.02 -2.67 17.46
C ARG A 663 17.37 -4.05 17.37
N VAL A 664 18.04 -5.02 16.74
CA VAL A 664 17.48 -6.35 16.51
C VAL A 664 17.54 -7.17 17.79
N GLU A 665 16.41 -7.78 18.15
CA GLU A 665 16.32 -8.74 19.25
C GLU A 665 15.81 -10.10 18.76
N ILE A 666 16.29 -11.18 19.39
CA ILE A 666 15.80 -12.53 19.11
C ILE A 666 15.24 -13.19 20.38
N ALA A 667 14.10 -13.87 20.26
CA ALA A 667 13.50 -14.70 21.29
C ALA A 667 12.81 -15.91 20.67
N GLY A 668 12.53 -16.92 21.49
CA GLY A 668 11.91 -18.13 21.00
C GLY A 668 11.81 -19.23 22.03
N ARG A 669 11.66 -20.46 21.56
CA ARG A 669 11.57 -21.65 22.42
C ARG A 669 12.49 -22.77 21.93
N THR A 670 13.07 -23.51 22.86
CA THR A 670 13.80 -24.75 22.61
C THR A 670 12.90 -25.93 22.95
N LEU A 671 12.59 -26.75 21.95
CA LEU A 671 11.50 -27.73 22.04
C LEU A 671 11.94 -29.15 21.68
N ASN A 672 11.38 -30.11 22.39
CA ASN A 672 11.42 -31.52 22.03
C ASN A 672 10.49 -31.80 20.84
N TYR A 673 11.06 -32.08 19.67
CA TYR A 673 10.30 -32.47 18.49
C TYR A 673 9.84 -33.94 18.58
N PRO A 674 8.59 -34.27 18.19
CA PRO A 674 7.50 -33.38 17.75
C PRO A 674 6.53 -32.99 18.88
N ALA A 675 6.85 -33.32 20.14
CA ALA A 675 5.95 -33.16 21.28
C ALA A 675 5.78 -31.70 21.76
N ASN A 676 6.68 -30.81 21.33
CA ASN A 676 6.69 -29.38 21.67
C ASN A 676 6.78 -29.10 23.18
N THR A 677 7.42 -29.98 23.94
CA THR A 677 7.74 -29.75 25.36
C THR A 677 9.10 -29.06 25.51
N GLY A 678 9.24 -28.17 26.50
CA GLY A 678 10.51 -27.53 26.80
C GLY A 678 11.60 -28.51 27.23
N ILE A 679 12.87 -28.09 27.12
CA ILE A 679 14.03 -28.90 27.50
C ILE A 679 14.65 -28.33 28.78
N GLU A 680 14.03 -28.63 29.92
CA GLU A 680 14.46 -28.15 31.22
C GLU A 680 15.91 -28.58 31.55
N GLY A 681 16.69 -27.66 32.10
CA GLY A 681 18.07 -27.91 32.55
C GLY A 681 19.11 -27.88 31.43
N ALA A 682 18.71 -27.73 30.16
CA ALA A 682 19.65 -27.51 29.07
C ALA A 682 20.26 -26.10 29.12
N THR A 683 21.53 -25.96 28.76
CA THR A 683 22.22 -24.66 28.65
C THR A 683 22.14 -24.16 27.22
N LEU A 684 21.65 -22.94 27.03
CA LEU A 684 21.57 -22.26 25.75
C LEU A 684 22.65 -21.18 25.68
N GLN A 685 23.45 -21.19 24.62
CA GLN A 685 24.50 -20.19 24.39
C GLN A 685 24.34 -19.52 23.03
N LEU A 686 24.49 -18.20 22.99
CA LEU A 686 24.56 -17.40 21.77
C LEU A 686 26.02 -17.04 21.47
N TRP A 687 26.49 -17.36 20.27
CA TRP A 687 27.86 -17.08 19.84
C TRP A 687 27.85 -16.25 18.56
N LYS A 688 28.66 -15.20 18.52
CA LYS A 688 28.94 -14.49 17.28
C LYS A 688 29.97 -15.25 16.45
N VAL A 689 29.67 -15.49 15.17
CA VAL A 689 30.51 -16.31 14.29
C VAL A 689 31.04 -15.56 13.07
N ASN A 690 32.14 -16.05 12.51
CA ASN A 690 32.71 -15.61 11.25
C ASN A 690 31.79 -16.05 10.10
N GLY A 691 31.43 -15.13 9.21
CA GLY A 691 30.48 -15.44 8.14
C GLY A 691 31.01 -16.34 7.03
N ALA A 692 32.32 -16.49 6.88
CA ALA A 692 32.95 -17.33 5.86
C ALA A 692 33.29 -18.75 6.37
N THR A 693 33.46 -18.93 7.68
CA THR A 693 33.90 -20.21 8.27
C THR A 693 32.91 -20.80 9.28
N GLY A 694 32.00 -19.99 9.82
CA GLY A 694 31.11 -20.37 10.93
C GLY A 694 31.79 -20.45 12.29
N GLU A 695 33.09 -20.17 12.39
CA GLU A 695 33.85 -20.25 13.63
C GLU A 695 33.47 -19.14 14.61
N ARG A 696 33.45 -19.46 15.91
CA ARG A 696 33.21 -18.49 16.98
C ARG A 696 34.30 -17.41 16.98
N THR A 697 33.88 -16.15 17.06
CA THR A 697 34.78 -14.98 17.03
C THR A 697 35.33 -14.59 18.41
N SER A 698 34.92 -15.31 19.46
CA SER A 698 35.22 -15.06 20.86
C SER A 698 35.34 -16.40 21.60
N THR A 699 36.02 -16.39 22.75
CA THR A 699 36.11 -17.54 23.68
C THR A 699 35.01 -17.55 24.74
N VAL A 700 34.16 -16.52 24.79
CA VAL A 700 32.99 -16.42 25.67
C VAL A 700 31.73 -16.11 24.85
N PRO A 701 30.56 -16.69 25.21
CA PRO A 701 29.32 -16.45 24.49
C PRO A 701 28.82 -15.01 24.71
N GLU A 702 28.05 -14.51 23.75
CA GLU A 702 27.36 -13.21 23.82
C GLU A 702 26.21 -13.25 24.84
N ALA A 703 25.55 -14.40 24.98
CA ALA A 703 24.54 -14.67 25.99
C ALA A 703 24.55 -16.15 26.38
N GLU A 704 24.22 -16.45 27.63
CA GLU A 704 24.09 -17.81 28.15
C GLU A 704 22.92 -17.88 29.14
N MET A 705 22.15 -18.96 29.11
CA MET A 705 21.11 -19.23 30.11
C MET A 705 20.87 -20.74 30.29
N ILE A 706 20.29 -21.10 31.44
CA ILE A 706 19.73 -22.43 31.67
C ILE A 706 18.24 -22.36 31.39
N LEU A 707 17.73 -23.28 30.58
CA LEU A 707 16.33 -23.36 30.20
C LEU A 707 15.49 -23.96 31.32
N ASP A 708 14.29 -23.41 31.52
CA ASP A 708 13.27 -23.99 32.39
C ASP A 708 12.34 -24.95 31.61
N ALA A 709 11.28 -25.43 32.27
CA ALA A 709 10.30 -26.34 31.66
C ALA A 709 9.51 -25.76 30.48
N THR A 710 9.48 -24.43 30.32
CA THR A 710 8.86 -23.78 29.15
C THR A 710 9.75 -23.86 27.93
N GLY A 711 11.07 -23.89 28.12
CA GLY A 711 12.07 -23.82 27.05
C GLY A 711 12.21 -22.43 26.43
N ASP A 712 11.59 -21.40 27.01
CA ASP A 712 11.62 -20.03 26.49
C ASP A 712 13.01 -19.40 26.64
N PHE A 713 13.40 -18.56 25.68
CA PHE A 713 14.64 -17.79 25.73
C PHE A 713 14.47 -16.39 25.14
N GLY A 714 15.39 -15.50 25.50
CA GLY A 714 15.42 -14.11 25.04
C GLY A 714 14.45 -13.20 25.81
N PRO A 715 14.22 -11.96 25.29
CA PRO A 715 14.86 -11.39 24.11
C PRO A 715 16.36 -11.14 24.34
N TRP A 716 17.17 -11.52 23.35
CA TRP A 716 18.60 -11.26 23.30
C TRP A 716 18.91 -10.25 22.21
N PRO A 717 19.64 -9.16 22.53
CA PRO A 717 20.07 -8.21 21.51
C PRO A 717 21.12 -8.84 20.60
N VAL A 718 20.94 -8.67 19.29
CA VAL A 718 21.89 -9.10 18.26
C VAL A 718 22.16 -7.96 17.30
N ASN A 719 23.23 -8.09 16.51
CA ASN A 719 23.52 -7.18 15.42
C ASN A 719 23.03 -7.79 14.11
N GLY A 720 22.10 -7.11 13.43
CA GLY A 720 21.48 -7.63 12.20
C GLY A 720 22.42 -7.85 11.00
N ASP A 721 23.64 -7.29 11.04
CA ASP A 721 24.67 -7.48 10.00
C ASP A 721 25.64 -8.63 10.33
N ARG A 722 25.44 -9.32 11.45
CA ARG A 722 26.33 -10.37 11.96
C ARG A 722 25.64 -11.73 11.95
N ARG A 723 26.46 -12.77 11.87
CA ARG A 723 25.99 -14.17 11.95
C ARG A 723 26.22 -14.71 13.35
N TYR A 724 25.33 -15.62 13.73
CA TYR A 724 25.31 -16.21 15.06
C TYR A 724 25.14 -17.72 14.98
N GLU A 725 25.76 -18.40 15.94
CA GLU A 725 25.48 -19.78 16.31
C GLU A 725 24.67 -19.74 17.62
N ILE A 726 23.60 -20.53 17.69
CA ILE A 726 22.90 -20.81 18.95
C ILE A 726 23.21 -22.26 19.32
N ASN A 727 23.87 -22.50 20.44
CA ASN A 727 24.26 -23.84 20.89
C ASN A 727 23.36 -24.29 22.06
N VAL A 728 22.74 -25.46 21.94
CA VAL A 728 21.95 -26.10 23.00
C VAL A 728 22.74 -27.28 23.56
N ILE A 729 23.14 -27.17 24.83
CA ILE A 729 23.91 -28.18 25.54
C ILE A 729 23.00 -28.91 26.52
N ARG A 730 22.80 -30.21 26.30
CA ARG A 730 21.95 -31.06 27.13
C ARG A 730 22.81 -31.99 28.00
N PRO A 731 22.61 -32.02 29.32
CA PRO A 731 23.21 -33.05 30.17
C PRO A 731 22.78 -34.45 29.70
N SER A 732 23.72 -35.39 29.67
CA SER A 732 23.42 -36.81 29.44
C SER A 732 24.45 -37.69 30.15
N ASP A 733 24.10 -38.96 30.37
CA ASP A 733 24.97 -39.93 31.07
C ASP A 733 26.27 -40.24 30.29
N GLU A 734 26.27 -39.99 28.98
CA GLU A 734 27.41 -40.22 28.07
C GLU A 734 28.30 -38.98 27.90
N GLY A 735 27.90 -37.83 28.47
CA GLY A 735 28.52 -36.53 28.26
C GLY A 735 27.54 -35.48 27.73
N PRO A 736 27.91 -34.19 27.72
CA PRO A 736 27.03 -33.13 27.23
C PRO A 736 26.79 -33.26 25.72
N ARG A 737 25.52 -33.39 25.31
CA ARG A 737 25.13 -33.43 23.89
C ARG A 737 24.88 -32.02 23.39
N GLN A 738 25.48 -31.65 22.26
CA GLN A 738 25.46 -30.28 21.73
C GLN A 738 24.69 -30.21 20.41
N ASN A 739 23.78 -29.25 20.29
CA ASN A 739 23.05 -28.97 19.05
C ASN A 739 23.34 -27.54 18.61
N HIS A 740 23.98 -27.39 17.46
CA HIS A 740 24.45 -26.11 16.92
C HIS A 740 23.51 -25.60 15.85
N PHE A 741 22.83 -24.48 16.11
CA PHE A 741 21.89 -23.87 15.17
C PHE A 741 22.53 -22.69 14.44
N TYR A 742 22.46 -22.70 13.12
CA TYR A 742 22.99 -21.65 12.25
C TYR A 742 21.87 -21.04 11.40
N TYR A 743 21.91 -19.72 11.26
CA TYR A 743 20.93 -18.91 10.54
C TYR A 743 21.61 -17.90 9.61
N GLU A 744 20.86 -17.41 8.64
CA GLU A 744 21.17 -16.15 7.96
C GLU A 744 21.01 -14.94 8.92
N PRO A 745 21.73 -13.81 8.71
CA PRO A 745 21.75 -12.66 9.64
C PRO A 745 20.37 -12.07 9.92
N PHE A 746 19.91 -12.05 11.17
CA PHE A 746 18.57 -11.55 11.55
C PHE A 746 18.37 -10.07 11.16
N VAL A 747 17.62 -9.81 10.09
CA VAL A 747 17.48 -8.45 9.53
C VAL A 747 16.58 -7.55 10.36
N ARG A 748 15.76 -8.15 11.24
CA ARG A 748 14.85 -7.46 12.15
C ARG A 748 14.53 -8.35 13.33
N SER A 749 13.92 -7.77 14.37
CA SER A 749 13.59 -8.51 15.59
C SER A 749 12.67 -9.71 15.30
N ASN A 750 12.94 -10.83 15.96
CA ASN A 750 12.28 -12.10 15.72
C ASN A 750 12.00 -12.84 17.04
N TYR A 751 10.72 -13.01 17.38
CA TYR A 751 10.28 -13.59 18.65
C TYR A 751 9.67 -14.99 18.52
N LEU A 752 9.68 -15.57 17.31
CA LEU A 752 9.07 -16.87 17.02
C LEU A 752 10.10 -17.95 16.65
N LEU A 753 11.37 -17.77 17.02
CA LEU A 753 12.38 -18.79 16.79
C LEU A 753 12.01 -20.11 17.51
N ARG A 754 12.21 -21.23 16.83
CA ARG A 754 12.07 -22.56 17.41
C ARG A 754 13.31 -23.39 17.19
N LEU A 755 13.95 -23.78 18.29
CA LEU A 755 15.10 -24.67 18.31
C LEU A 755 14.59 -26.09 18.56
N ASN A 756 14.20 -26.77 17.47
CA ASN A 756 13.60 -28.10 17.53
C ASN A 756 14.67 -29.18 17.61
N ILE A 757 14.60 -30.03 18.64
CA ILE A 757 15.57 -31.10 18.87
C ILE A 757 14.82 -32.39 19.23
N SER A 758 15.28 -33.54 18.74
CA SER A 758 14.72 -34.82 19.14
C SER A 758 15.07 -35.15 20.60
N PRO A 759 14.16 -35.74 21.40
CA PRO A 759 14.49 -36.22 22.73
C PRO A 759 15.62 -37.24 22.71
N ILE A 760 16.53 -37.18 23.69
CA ILE A 760 17.57 -38.20 23.87
C ILE A 760 16.90 -39.56 24.06
N GLY A 761 17.38 -40.58 23.34
CA GLY A 761 16.82 -41.93 23.40
C GLY A 761 15.55 -42.14 22.56
N SER A 762 15.02 -41.11 21.91
CA SER A 762 13.92 -41.26 20.94
C SER A 762 14.36 -42.06 19.72
N THR A 763 13.40 -42.65 18.99
CA THR A 763 13.70 -43.40 17.75
C THR A 763 14.54 -42.58 16.77
N LEU A 764 14.19 -41.31 16.56
CA LEU A 764 14.94 -40.43 15.66
C LEU A 764 16.36 -40.17 16.19
N SER A 765 16.50 -39.87 17.49
CA SER A 765 17.83 -39.68 18.09
C SER A 765 18.70 -40.93 17.98
N ASN A 766 18.14 -42.12 18.22
CA ASN A 766 18.88 -43.38 18.21
C ASN A 766 19.38 -43.73 16.82
N VAL A 767 18.56 -43.51 15.78
CA VAL A 767 18.97 -43.73 14.38
C VAL A 767 20.15 -42.82 14.02
N ILE A 768 20.10 -41.55 14.39
CA ILE A 768 21.19 -40.59 14.12
C ILE A 768 22.45 -41.01 14.88
N THR A 769 22.34 -41.32 16.19
CA THR A 769 23.51 -41.63 17.02
C THR A 769 24.14 -42.99 16.70
N ALA A 770 23.37 -43.94 16.15
CA ALA A 770 23.91 -45.22 15.72
C ALA A 770 24.92 -45.08 14.57
N ASN A 771 24.87 -43.97 13.84
CA ASN A 771 25.76 -43.64 12.75
C ASN A 771 26.81 -42.59 13.15
N ALA A 772 27.07 -42.37 14.44
CA ALA A 772 28.07 -41.39 14.86
C ALA A 772 29.49 -41.84 14.43
N GLY A 773 30.28 -40.89 13.91
CA GLY A 773 31.67 -41.11 13.51
C GLY A 773 32.43 -39.79 13.31
N PRO A 774 33.63 -39.83 12.71
CA PRO A 774 34.46 -38.65 12.42
C PRO A 774 33.94 -37.86 11.21
N HIS A 775 32.65 -37.57 11.22
CA HIS A 775 31.92 -36.81 10.21
C HIS A 775 30.86 -35.94 10.88
N THR A 776 30.39 -34.95 10.15
CA THR A 776 29.33 -34.03 10.58
C THR A 776 27.95 -34.61 10.31
N GLY A 777 27.06 -34.49 11.29
CA GLY A 777 25.63 -34.71 11.13
C GLY A 777 24.87 -33.39 11.16
N VAL A 778 23.91 -33.23 10.25
CA VAL A 778 23.18 -31.97 10.10
C VAL A 778 21.72 -32.20 9.77
N SER A 779 20.85 -31.35 10.32
CA SER A 779 19.49 -31.13 9.80
C SER A 779 19.44 -29.80 9.06
N VAL A 780 19.15 -29.82 7.77
CA VAL A 780 18.91 -28.60 6.97
C VAL A 780 17.41 -28.40 6.86
N VAL A 781 16.92 -27.28 7.42
CA VAL A 781 15.50 -27.04 7.69
C VAL A 781 15.04 -25.72 7.04
N ARG A 782 13.79 -25.73 6.55
CA ARG A 782 13.06 -24.56 6.06
C ARG A 782 11.56 -24.80 6.21
N GLN A 783 10.74 -23.81 6.59
CA GLN A 783 9.27 -23.95 6.67
C GLN A 783 8.58 -23.80 5.30
N LYS A 784 9.20 -24.40 4.29
CA LYS A 784 8.78 -24.48 2.90
C LYS A 784 9.45 -25.71 2.31
N GLU A 785 8.67 -26.55 1.64
CA GLU A 785 9.15 -27.84 1.16
C GLU A 785 10.44 -27.71 0.33
N TRP A 786 11.32 -28.70 0.39
CA TRP A 786 12.37 -28.96 -0.58
C TRP A 786 11.78 -29.74 -1.75
N TRP A 787 12.00 -29.29 -2.98
CA TRP A 787 11.57 -30.01 -4.18
C TRP A 787 12.75 -30.33 -5.08
N GLY A 788 13.14 -31.60 -5.13
CA GLY A 788 14.02 -32.12 -6.18
C GLY A 788 13.25 -32.63 -7.39
N SER A 789 11.92 -32.79 -7.28
CA SER A 789 11.01 -32.94 -8.42
C SER A 789 9.69 -32.25 -8.15
N ASN A 790 9.03 -31.78 -9.21
CA ASN A 790 7.73 -31.12 -9.13
C ASN A 790 6.80 -31.64 -10.23
N THR A 791 5.67 -32.19 -9.81
CA THR A 791 4.67 -32.82 -10.68
C THR A 791 3.99 -31.84 -11.63
N PHE A 792 3.91 -30.55 -11.27
CA PHE A 792 3.23 -29.51 -12.04
C PHE A 792 4.17 -28.68 -12.92
N ASN A 793 5.42 -28.50 -12.49
CA ASN A 793 6.44 -27.79 -13.25
C ASN A 793 7.83 -28.36 -12.95
N GLN A 794 8.37 -29.14 -13.89
CA GLN A 794 9.65 -29.85 -13.71
C GLN A 794 10.87 -28.92 -13.55
N THR A 795 10.77 -27.65 -13.94
CA THR A 795 11.85 -26.65 -13.77
C THR A 795 11.80 -25.94 -12.41
N ASN A 796 10.71 -26.11 -11.67
CA ASN A 796 10.48 -25.47 -10.38
C ASN A 796 10.93 -26.38 -9.23
N VAL A 797 12.26 -26.53 -9.13
CA VAL A 797 12.98 -27.36 -8.15
C VAL A 797 14.04 -26.53 -7.41
N ASP A 798 14.38 -26.92 -6.19
CA ASP A 798 15.46 -26.31 -5.41
C ASP A 798 16.78 -27.06 -5.66
N VAL A 799 17.91 -26.38 -5.43
CA VAL A 799 19.25 -26.99 -5.44
C VAL A 799 19.92 -26.69 -4.11
N LEU A 800 20.49 -27.71 -3.45
CA LEU A 800 21.29 -27.56 -2.24
C LEU A 800 22.63 -28.25 -2.45
N ASP A 801 23.64 -27.47 -2.81
CA ASP A 801 25.01 -27.95 -2.94
C ASP A 801 25.72 -27.95 -1.58
N ILE A 802 26.29 -29.10 -1.22
CA ILE A 802 27.06 -29.27 0.01
C ILE A 802 28.52 -29.58 -0.31
N SER A 803 29.43 -28.92 0.39
CA SER A 803 30.87 -29.23 0.35
C SER A 803 31.52 -29.02 1.72
N THR A 804 32.55 -29.80 2.01
CA THR A 804 33.31 -29.72 3.26
C THR A 804 34.77 -29.44 2.95
N THR A 805 35.30 -28.33 3.45
CA THR A 805 36.72 -27.98 3.33
C THR A 805 37.44 -28.33 4.62
N THR A 806 38.49 -29.13 4.53
CA THR A 806 39.38 -29.49 5.65
C THR A 806 40.83 -29.23 5.26
N PRO A 807 41.80 -29.30 6.19
CA PRO A 807 43.22 -29.28 5.84
C PRO A 807 43.63 -30.41 4.88
N GLY A 808 42.86 -31.51 4.85
CA GLY A 808 43.09 -32.65 3.96
C GLY A 808 42.56 -32.47 2.54
N GLY A 809 41.74 -31.45 2.26
CA GLY A 809 41.15 -31.20 0.95
C GLY A 809 39.68 -30.76 1.01
N ILE A 810 39.03 -30.74 -0.16
CA ILE A 810 37.61 -30.40 -0.31
C ILE A 810 36.84 -31.66 -0.69
N GLU A 811 35.92 -32.07 0.16
CA GLU A 811 34.90 -33.10 -0.14
C GLU A 811 33.68 -32.43 -0.75
N LYS A 812 33.14 -32.99 -1.83
CA LYS A 812 32.00 -32.42 -2.57
C LYS A 812 30.87 -33.44 -2.67
N ALA A 813 29.92 -33.37 -1.72
CA ALA A 813 28.67 -34.10 -1.82
C ALA A 813 27.81 -33.62 -3.02
N GLY A 814 27.90 -32.33 -3.37
CA GLY A 814 27.13 -31.75 -4.48
C GLY A 814 25.66 -31.54 -4.12
N ASN A 815 24.80 -31.50 -5.15
CA ASN A 815 23.38 -31.24 -4.94
C ASN A 815 22.67 -32.44 -4.31
N VAL A 816 22.21 -32.28 -3.07
CA VAL A 816 21.49 -33.32 -2.32
C VAL A 816 19.98 -33.26 -2.48
N VAL A 817 19.43 -32.21 -3.12
CA VAL A 817 18.00 -32.07 -3.42
C VAL A 817 17.74 -32.69 -4.79
N THR A 818 17.30 -33.95 -4.79
CA THR A 818 17.08 -34.76 -5.99
C THR A 818 15.63 -35.26 -6.04
N PRO A 819 15.13 -35.74 -7.20
CA PRO A 819 13.82 -36.36 -7.28
C PRO A 819 13.59 -37.48 -6.26
N GLN A 820 14.65 -38.17 -5.84
CA GLN A 820 14.63 -39.27 -4.88
C GLN A 820 14.59 -38.73 -3.45
N THR A 821 15.46 -37.78 -3.10
CA THR A 821 15.61 -37.30 -1.72
C THR A 821 14.50 -36.31 -1.31
N ALA A 822 13.89 -35.62 -2.28
CA ALA A 822 12.86 -34.62 -2.03
C ALA A 822 11.79 -34.59 -3.13
N PRO A 823 11.04 -35.69 -3.36
CA PRO A 823 9.94 -35.68 -4.32
C PRO A 823 8.80 -34.78 -3.84
N TYR A 824 8.07 -34.16 -4.78
CA TYR A 824 6.92 -33.29 -4.48
C TYR A 824 5.94 -33.88 -3.45
N THR A 825 5.71 -35.20 -3.50
CA THR A 825 4.75 -35.90 -2.63
C THR A 825 5.24 -36.17 -1.21
N ALA A 826 6.54 -36.00 -0.94
CA ALA A 826 7.10 -36.22 0.41
C ALA A 826 6.87 -35.02 1.35
N PHE A 827 6.58 -33.84 0.79
CA PHE A 827 6.45 -32.59 1.54
C PHE A 827 7.66 -32.31 2.45
N THR A 828 8.87 -32.70 2.03
CA THR A 828 10.09 -32.63 2.83
C THR A 828 10.38 -31.20 3.28
N ILE A 829 10.42 -30.90 4.57
CA ILE A 829 10.82 -29.59 5.12
C ILE A 829 12.16 -29.64 5.86
N ALA A 830 12.61 -30.84 6.23
CA ALA A 830 13.91 -31.07 6.84
C ALA A 830 14.64 -32.23 6.17
N MET A 831 15.87 -31.97 5.74
CA MET A 831 16.80 -32.95 5.20
C MET A 831 17.85 -33.25 6.28
N ILE A 832 17.88 -34.49 6.76
CA ILE A 832 18.75 -34.95 7.82
C ILE A 832 19.84 -35.80 7.19
N MET A 833 21.08 -35.37 7.37
CA MET A 833 22.25 -35.88 6.64
C MET A 833 23.35 -36.27 7.61
N PHE A 834 23.90 -37.46 7.40
CA PHE A 834 25.03 -38.05 8.12
C PHE A 834 25.58 -39.19 7.27
N ASP A 835 26.77 -39.68 7.57
CA ASP A 835 27.43 -40.79 6.85
C ASP A 835 26.91 -42.11 7.42
N VAL A 836 26.06 -42.79 6.65
CA VAL A 836 25.39 -44.02 7.06
C VAL A 836 26.43 -45.13 7.18
N ASP A 837 26.38 -45.88 8.29
CA ASP A 837 27.38 -46.89 8.67
C ASP A 837 28.82 -46.32 8.89
N ALA A 838 28.99 -44.99 8.83
CA ALA A 838 30.26 -44.27 8.97
C ALA A 838 31.36 -44.79 8.03
N ASP A 839 31.01 -45.01 6.75
CA ASP A 839 31.89 -45.66 5.76
C ASP A 839 32.71 -44.67 4.91
N GLY A 840 32.48 -43.37 5.09
CA GLY A 840 33.18 -42.30 4.40
C GLY A 840 32.69 -42.04 2.98
N GLN A 841 31.51 -42.52 2.60
CA GLN A 841 30.93 -42.36 1.27
C GLN A 841 29.62 -41.56 1.30
N THR A 842 29.24 -41.00 0.15
CA THR A 842 27.96 -40.32 -0.03
C THR A 842 27.09 -41.17 -0.95
N ASN A 843 25.91 -41.59 -0.48
CA ASN A 843 24.95 -42.34 -1.27
C ASN A 843 23.53 -41.76 -1.18
N THR A 844 23.16 -40.90 -2.14
CA THR A 844 21.81 -40.31 -2.19
C THR A 844 20.71 -41.24 -2.71
N ASP A 845 21.04 -42.47 -3.11
CA ASP A 845 20.07 -43.42 -3.68
C ASP A 845 19.34 -44.25 -2.60
N ALA A 846 19.91 -44.39 -1.41
CA ALA A 846 19.36 -45.16 -0.30
C ALA A 846 18.95 -44.26 0.86
N LEU A 847 17.65 -43.97 0.98
CA LEU A 847 17.14 -43.09 2.04
C LEU A 847 16.95 -43.82 3.37
N VAL A 848 17.24 -43.10 4.45
CA VAL A 848 16.88 -43.49 5.82
C VAL A 848 15.46 -43.04 6.11
N ASN A 849 14.59 -43.96 6.51
CA ASN A 849 13.21 -43.64 6.85
C ASN A 849 13.12 -42.97 8.23
N LEU A 850 12.86 -41.65 8.23
CA LEU A 850 12.78 -40.84 9.45
C LEU A 850 11.34 -40.41 9.79
N GLY A 851 10.37 -40.72 8.93
CA GLY A 851 8.96 -40.31 9.08
C GLY A 851 8.55 -39.19 8.12
N PRO A 852 7.29 -38.71 8.22
CA PRO A 852 6.73 -37.73 7.30
C PRO A 852 7.45 -36.38 7.39
N PHE A 853 7.50 -35.66 6.27
CA PHE A 853 8.16 -34.34 6.12
C PHE A 853 9.69 -34.34 6.34
N LEU A 854 10.29 -35.49 6.66
CA LEU A 854 11.73 -35.66 6.88
C LEU A 854 12.32 -36.53 5.76
N SER A 855 13.52 -36.18 5.31
CA SER A 855 14.32 -37.03 4.43
C SER A 855 15.65 -37.35 5.10
N GLY A 856 15.96 -38.64 5.27
CA GLY A 856 17.25 -39.10 5.78
C GLY A 856 18.16 -39.50 4.63
N ILE A 857 19.33 -38.87 4.52
CA ILE A 857 20.20 -38.97 3.34
C ILE A 857 21.63 -39.27 3.79
N ASP A 858 22.25 -40.25 3.14
CA ASP A 858 23.65 -40.59 3.37
C ASP A 858 24.57 -39.58 2.69
N VAL A 859 25.27 -38.77 3.50
CA VAL A 859 26.17 -37.72 3.03
C VAL A 859 27.40 -37.65 3.92
N TYR A 860 28.56 -37.92 3.33
CA TYR A 860 29.84 -37.79 4.01
C TYR A 860 30.31 -36.34 4.08
N MET A 861 30.43 -35.82 5.30
CA MET A 861 30.99 -34.50 5.61
C MET A 861 32.15 -34.68 6.60
N PRO A 862 33.42 -34.76 6.15
CA PRO A 862 34.54 -35.13 7.00
C PRO A 862 34.75 -34.17 8.19
N ALA A 863 34.85 -34.74 9.39
CA ALA A 863 35.06 -34.03 10.65
C ALA A 863 36.07 -34.79 11.52
N PRO A 864 37.38 -34.70 11.22
CA PRO A 864 38.38 -35.60 11.80
C PRO A 864 38.77 -35.31 13.25
N GLN A 865 38.27 -34.21 13.86
CA GLN A 865 38.66 -33.80 15.22
C GLN A 865 37.68 -32.81 15.85
N ASP A 866 37.69 -32.77 17.18
CA ASP A 866 37.09 -31.73 18.04
C ASP A 866 38.21 -31.05 18.86
N PRO A 867 38.40 -29.71 18.79
CA PRO A 867 37.61 -28.72 18.05
C PRO A 867 37.73 -28.85 16.51
N PRO A 868 36.69 -28.43 15.78
CA PRO A 868 36.62 -28.52 14.32
C PRO A 868 37.75 -27.72 13.66
N ASN A 869 38.25 -28.23 12.53
CA ASN A 869 39.33 -27.61 11.74
C ASN A 869 38.94 -27.34 10.28
N GLY A 870 37.66 -27.49 9.95
CA GLY A 870 37.13 -27.32 8.62
C GLY A 870 35.79 -26.60 8.62
N THR A 871 35.29 -26.37 7.41
CA THR A 871 34.03 -25.66 7.17
C THR A 871 33.15 -26.48 6.25
N VAL A 872 31.91 -26.70 6.67
CA VAL A 872 30.84 -27.20 5.79
C VAL A 872 30.12 -25.99 5.18
N THR A 873 29.97 -26.01 3.86
CA THR A 873 29.27 -24.96 3.09
C THR A 873 27.97 -25.53 2.55
N PHE A 874 26.87 -24.85 2.86
CA PHE A 874 25.53 -25.13 2.35
C PHE A 874 25.13 -24.01 1.40
N ALA A 875 25.12 -24.29 0.10
CA ALA A 875 24.74 -23.33 -0.93
C ALA A 875 23.38 -23.71 -1.53
N HIS A 876 22.39 -22.88 -1.30
CA HIS A 876 21.00 -23.13 -1.68
C HIS A 876 20.56 -22.17 -2.78
N GLN A 877 20.18 -22.71 -3.94
CA GLN A 877 19.42 -21.99 -4.95
C GLN A 877 17.93 -22.32 -4.75
N GLN A 878 17.20 -21.38 -4.18
CA GLN A 878 15.77 -21.53 -3.97
C GLN A 878 15.02 -21.48 -5.30
N ARG A 879 14.03 -22.37 -5.45
CA ARG A 879 13.11 -22.33 -6.60
C ARG A 879 12.38 -20.98 -6.71
N LYS A 880 12.16 -20.51 -7.94
CA LYS A 880 11.52 -19.21 -8.28
C LYS A 880 12.26 -17.95 -7.80
N MET A 881 13.53 -18.07 -7.39
CA MET A 881 14.33 -16.94 -6.92
C MET A 881 15.69 -16.94 -7.61
N ASP A 882 16.21 -15.75 -7.90
CA ASP A 882 17.51 -15.60 -8.57
C ASP A 882 18.69 -15.51 -7.59
N GLN A 883 18.43 -15.22 -6.31
CA GLN A 883 19.47 -15.01 -5.31
C GLN A 883 19.78 -16.31 -4.52
N PRO A 884 21.02 -16.82 -4.58
CA PRO A 884 21.43 -17.96 -3.78
C PRO A 884 21.65 -17.57 -2.31
N GLN A 885 21.34 -18.50 -1.41
CA GLN A 885 21.60 -18.37 0.03
C GLN A 885 22.78 -19.26 0.39
N VAL A 886 23.69 -18.75 1.23
CA VAL A 886 24.87 -19.52 1.68
C VAL A 886 25.02 -19.41 3.20
N ILE A 887 25.18 -20.57 3.83
CA ILE A 887 25.50 -20.71 5.25
C ILE A 887 26.76 -21.57 5.37
N HIS A 888 27.70 -21.09 6.20
CA HIS A 888 28.93 -21.81 6.54
C HIS A 888 28.88 -22.20 8.01
N THR A 889 29.28 -23.43 8.31
CA THR A 889 29.39 -23.95 9.68
C THR A 889 30.76 -24.59 9.87
N PRO A 890 31.28 -24.67 11.10
CA PRO A 890 32.36 -25.59 11.41
C PRO A 890 31.91 -27.05 11.16
N ASN A 891 32.84 -27.93 10.81
CA ASN A 891 32.59 -29.36 10.63
C ASN A 891 32.58 -30.11 11.98
N TRP A 892 31.60 -29.84 12.83
CA TRP A 892 31.50 -30.48 14.15
C TRP A 892 31.36 -32.02 14.02
N PRO A 893 32.15 -32.83 14.74
CA PRO A 893 32.11 -34.28 14.64
C PRO A 893 31.01 -34.92 15.50
N MET A 894 30.26 -35.85 14.91
CA MET A 894 29.20 -36.58 15.62
C MET A 894 29.72 -37.48 16.73
N GLU A 895 30.92 -38.07 16.58
CA GLU A 895 31.53 -38.92 17.60
C GLU A 895 31.83 -38.19 18.92
N ALA A 896 31.93 -36.85 18.90
CA ALA A 896 32.05 -36.02 20.09
C ALA A 896 30.70 -35.43 20.54
N PHE A 897 29.58 -36.07 20.18
CA PHE A 897 28.21 -35.70 20.58
C PHE A 897 27.70 -34.35 20.06
N HIS A 898 28.20 -33.90 18.91
CA HIS A 898 27.70 -32.72 18.22
C HIS A 898 26.69 -33.08 17.13
N PHE A 899 25.66 -32.25 16.96
CA PHE A 899 24.76 -32.29 15.82
C PHE A 899 24.43 -30.88 15.36
N MET A 900 24.37 -30.65 14.05
CA MET A 900 24.12 -29.32 13.51
C MET A 900 22.67 -29.16 13.03
N THR A 901 22.18 -27.93 13.05
CA THR A 901 20.95 -27.54 12.36
C THR A 901 21.22 -26.25 11.58
N VAL A 902 20.93 -26.27 10.29
CA VAL A 902 21.05 -25.12 9.40
C VAL A 902 19.66 -24.72 8.97
N ASN A 903 19.24 -23.49 9.31
CA ASN A 903 17.92 -22.97 8.97
C ASN A 903 18.03 -21.96 7.83
N PHE A 904 17.45 -22.31 6.68
CA PHE A 904 17.28 -21.39 5.56
C PHE A 904 15.95 -20.66 5.66
N ARG A 905 15.93 -19.40 5.23
CA ARG A 905 14.68 -18.64 5.10
C ARG A 905 13.86 -19.15 3.93
N GLU A 906 12.54 -18.98 4.01
CA GLU A 906 11.61 -19.30 2.92
C GLU A 906 11.60 -18.24 1.80
N TRP A 907 12.37 -17.17 1.96
CA TRP A 907 12.39 -15.98 1.12
C TRP A 907 13.83 -15.52 0.86
N ALA A 908 14.03 -14.87 -0.30
CA ALA A 908 15.29 -14.21 -0.66
C ALA A 908 14.99 -12.79 -1.14
N GLN A 909 15.64 -11.79 -0.57
CA GLN A 909 15.47 -10.38 -0.91
C GLN A 909 16.86 -9.73 -0.84
N ASP A 910 17.16 -8.76 -1.72
CA ASP A 910 18.41 -8.01 -1.64
C ASP A 910 18.37 -7.06 -0.45
N ILE A 911 18.96 -7.46 0.67
CA ILE A 911 18.97 -6.73 1.93
C ILE A 911 19.84 -5.44 1.83
N ASP A 912 20.75 -5.35 0.86
CA ASP A 912 21.62 -4.18 0.64
C ASP A 912 20.88 -3.00 -0.04
N THR A 913 19.70 -3.24 -0.62
CA THR A 913 18.84 -2.16 -1.14
C THR A 913 18.38 -1.18 -0.05
N TRP A 914 18.44 -1.55 1.23
CA TRP A 914 18.13 -0.68 2.36
C TRP A 914 19.20 0.40 2.62
N GLU A 915 20.48 0.13 2.36
CA GLU A 915 21.55 1.15 2.40
C GLU A 915 21.28 2.23 1.33
N LYS A 916 20.87 1.80 0.13
CA LYS A 916 20.46 2.68 -0.96
C LYS A 916 19.19 3.46 -0.62
N TRP A 917 18.22 2.82 0.06
CA TRP A 917 17.01 3.49 0.55
C TRP A 917 17.31 4.54 1.62
N LYS A 918 18.14 4.22 2.63
CA LYS A 918 18.55 5.16 3.69
C LYS A 918 19.31 6.36 3.13
N ALA A 919 20.20 6.13 2.16
CA ALA A 919 20.96 7.20 1.50
C ALA A 919 20.06 8.18 0.73
N ALA A 920 18.93 7.70 0.19
CA ALA A 920 17.98 8.51 -0.55
C ALA A 920 16.95 9.27 0.32
N HIS A 921 16.80 8.92 1.61
CA HIS A 921 15.66 9.39 2.42
C HIS A 921 16.00 10.04 3.78
N HIS A 922 17.28 10.28 4.12
CA HIS A 922 17.62 10.95 5.37
C HIS A 922 17.87 12.46 5.23
N ASN A 923 16.98 13.25 5.83
CA ASN A 923 17.21 14.65 6.23
C ASN A 923 17.86 14.67 7.63
N PRO A 924 19.00 15.36 7.88
CA PRO A 924 19.80 15.17 9.12
C PRO A 924 19.22 15.73 10.43
N TRP A 925 18.03 16.33 10.43
CA TRP A 925 17.53 17.06 11.61
C TRP A 925 16.13 16.63 12.02
N ARG A 926 16.02 15.60 12.87
CA ARG A 926 14.95 15.44 13.87
C ARG A 926 15.23 14.23 14.76
N TRP A 927 14.70 14.28 15.98
CA TRP A 927 14.80 13.32 17.10
C TRP A 927 15.88 13.60 18.16
N GLN A 928 15.63 14.63 18.98
CA GLN A 928 15.97 14.57 20.41
C GLN A 928 14.78 13.98 21.18
N TRP A 929 15.12 13.15 22.17
CA TRP A 929 14.30 12.19 22.92
C TRP A 929 13.58 12.81 24.14
N PRO A 930 12.53 12.15 24.69
CA PRO A 930 12.32 12.09 26.15
C PRO A 930 12.22 10.64 26.71
N PRO A 931 12.63 10.40 27.96
CA PRO A 931 13.26 9.14 28.42
C PRO A 931 12.29 8.02 28.85
N LYS A 932 12.76 6.78 28.60
CA LYS A 932 12.54 5.49 29.31
C LYS A 932 11.24 5.31 30.11
N LEU A 933 10.42 4.33 29.70
CA LEU A 933 9.51 3.60 30.59
C LEU A 933 10.04 2.18 30.84
N ALA A 934 9.95 1.77 32.10
CA ALA A 934 10.73 0.71 32.71
C ALA A 934 10.12 -0.70 32.54
N ARG A 935 11.04 -1.65 32.33
CA ARG A 935 11.08 -3.02 32.87
C ARG A 935 10.09 -3.32 34.02
N HIS A 936 9.33 -4.40 33.88
CA HIS A 936 9.00 -5.32 34.98
C HIS A 936 8.98 -6.76 34.46
N LYS A 937 10.08 -7.51 34.67
CA LYS A 937 10.08 -8.77 35.45
C LYS A 937 8.75 -9.09 36.16
N ARG A 938 8.12 -10.20 35.78
CA ARG A 938 7.79 -11.32 36.66
C ARG A 938 7.76 -12.61 35.86
#